data_AF-A0A5J9TGZ3-F1
#
_entry.id   AF-A0A5J9TGZ3-F1
#
_cell.length_a   1.000
_cell.length_b   1.000
_cell.length_c   1.000
_cell.angle_alpha   90.00
_cell.angle_beta   90.00
_cell.angle_gamma   90.00
#
_symmetry.space_group_name_H-M   'P 1'
#
loop_
_entity.id
_entity.type
_entity.pdbx_description
1 polymer ?
#
loop_
_entity_poly.entity_id
_entity_poly.type
_entity_poly.pdbx_seq_one_letter_code
_entity_poly.pdbx_strand_id
1 'polypeptide(L)'
;MSPANGVAAIHASAAAKAPLFSFGVIADVQYADVPDGRSFLGTPRYYRHSLAVLRRAVASWNSHGGISFCVNFGDIVDRHCPRDKSLWAVRRVLDEFGQFTGGPTYHMLGNHCLYNLPRRELLPLLNMPAAAGDDDGRAYYDFSPCPVFRVVVLDAYDFSALGRPRDHPVTAAALKFLAERNPNADKNSPDGLAGVDRRFVMFNGGVGAGQLSWLDGVLRDAAARRQGVVVCSHLPLDPGCAFPESLMWNYGEVMDVVHRHGCVRACLAGHDHRGGYCVDARGVHHRALEAALECPPGTTAFGRVEVFPDRLVLVGSDRMADTEMRTEIISDPQLLASSKGLSTQVSVMAAANGIVVRASAKTPLFTFGVIADVQYADIPDGRSFLGVPRYYRHSISVLQRAVTRWNTHSNIKFAINFGDIIDGFCPKDKSLWAVQKVLDEFDKFHGPTYHMFGNHCLYNLPRNKLVSLLKMPTDSDRAYYDFSPCPEFRIVVLDAYDFSCLGWPQDHPVTAAAMKLLDEKNPNSDKNSPDGLVGVARRFVKFNGAVGKEQLSWLNDVLQDASTQGQNVILCSHLPMDSGASSPAALMWNYDEVMSVVRQYNCVKACFAGHDHKGGYSIDSHGVHHRTLEAALECPPGTSAFGHIEVYPDRLLLVGSDRMADTEICF
;
A
#
# COMPACT_ATOMS: atom_id res chain seq x y z
N MET A 1 25.08 50.75 34.36
CA MET A 1 25.23 49.81 35.49
C MET A 1 24.23 48.68 35.28
N SER A 2 24.73 47.50 34.93
CA SER A 2 23.96 46.25 34.86
C SER A 2 23.76 45.67 36.27
N PRO A 3 22.83 44.73 36.43
CA PRO A 3 23.28 43.35 36.56
C PRO A 3 22.49 42.35 35.72
N ALA A 4 23.21 41.28 35.36
CA ALA A 4 22.76 40.10 34.64
C ALA A 4 21.81 39.23 35.47
N ASN A 5 20.85 38.57 34.82
CA ASN A 5 20.13 37.43 35.39
C ASN A 5 20.31 36.21 34.48
N GLY A 6 20.68 35.11 35.13
CA GLY A 6 21.31 33.95 34.54
C GLY A 6 20.40 33.06 33.71
N VAL A 7 21.01 32.51 32.67
CA VAL A 7 20.57 31.32 31.94
C VAL A 7 20.75 30.11 32.87
N ALA A 8 19.66 29.54 33.34
CA ALA A 8 19.70 28.25 34.04
C ALA A 8 19.76 27.13 32.99
N ALA A 9 20.95 26.55 32.87
CA ALA A 9 21.21 25.34 32.09
C ALA A 9 20.43 24.15 32.67
N ILE A 10 19.76 23.40 31.80
CA ILE A 10 19.03 22.18 32.15
C ILE A 10 19.93 20.98 31.84
N HIS A 11 20.62 20.47 32.84
CA HIS A 11 21.16 19.10 32.89
C HIS A 11 20.95 18.61 34.35
N ALA A 12 20.52 17.40 34.66
CA ALA A 12 20.65 16.12 33.96
C ALA A 12 19.59 15.08 34.43
N SER A 13 19.56 13.97 33.70
CA SER A 13 19.26 12.59 34.16
C SER A 13 17.83 12.03 34.06
N ALA A 14 17.45 11.60 32.85
CA ALA A 14 16.86 10.28 32.61
C ALA A 14 17.44 9.78 31.28
N ALA A 15 17.88 8.52 31.20
CA ALA A 15 18.31 7.94 29.92
C ALA A 15 17.16 8.11 28.91
N ALA A 16 17.36 8.94 27.88
CA ALA A 16 16.33 9.21 26.89
C ALA A 16 15.98 7.87 26.22
N LYS A 17 14.77 7.35 26.47
CA LYS A 17 14.26 6.17 25.77
C LYS A 17 14.30 6.49 24.27
N ALA A 18 14.78 5.56 23.45
CA ALA A 18 14.71 5.70 22.00
C ALA A 18 13.23 5.71 21.54
N PRO A 19 12.88 6.46 20.47
CA PRO A 19 11.56 6.37 19.87
C PRO A 19 11.34 4.97 19.28
N LEU A 20 10.08 4.52 19.27
CA LEU A 20 9.63 3.31 18.58
C LEU A 20 9.92 3.40 17.08
N PHE A 21 9.61 4.56 16.50
CA PHE A 21 9.95 4.95 15.14
C PHE A 21 9.78 6.48 15.01
N SER A 22 10.27 7.04 13.91
CA SER A 22 10.06 8.47 13.58
C SER A 22 9.61 8.64 12.14
N PHE A 23 8.85 9.68 11.83
CA PHE A 23 8.40 9.96 10.47
C PHE A 23 8.44 11.45 10.13
N GLY A 24 8.70 11.79 8.88
CA GLY A 24 8.74 13.17 8.38
C GLY A 24 7.34 13.72 8.13
N VAL A 25 7.13 15.01 8.39
CA VAL A 25 5.85 15.70 8.11
C VAL A 25 6.08 17.04 7.42
N ILE A 26 5.28 17.32 6.40
CA ILE A 26 5.22 18.62 5.72
C ILE A 26 3.79 18.87 5.22
N ALA A 27 3.37 20.14 5.22
CA ALA A 27 2.04 20.56 4.78
C ALA A 27 2.14 21.71 3.78
N ASP A 28 1.17 21.76 2.86
CA ASP A 28 0.89 22.90 1.99
C ASP A 28 2.15 23.43 1.26
N VAL A 29 2.82 22.53 0.53
CA VAL A 29 3.94 22.90 -0.34
C VAL A 29 3.46 23.91 -1.39
N GLN A 30 2.29 23.70 -1.98
CA GLN A 30 1.64 24.60 -2.95
C GLN A 30 2.65 25.17 -3.97
N TYR A 31 3.47 24.30 -4.58
CA TYR A 31 4.46 24.74 -5.55
C TYR A 31 3.77 25.30 -6.80
N ALA A 32 4.30 26.40 -7.33
CA ALA A 32 3.99 26.85 -8.69
C ALA A 32 5.15 27.70 -9.23
N ASP A 33 5.46 27.55 -10.52
CA ASP A 33 6.48 28.36 -11.20
C ASP A 33 5.92 29.74 -11.62
N VAL A 34 5.52 30.52 -10.61
CA VAL A 34 5.02 31.89 -10.75
C VAL A 34 5.71 32.81 -9.75
N PRO A 35 5.69 34.14 -9.95
CA PRO A 35 6.17 35.10 -8.94
C PRO A 35 5.42 34.96 -7.62
N ASP A 36 6.09 35.32 -6.53
CA ASP A 36 5.49 35.34 -5.18
C ASP A 36 4.21 36.19 -5.15
N GLY A 37 3.26 35.75 -4.33
CA GLY A 37 1.94 36.34 -4.24
C GLY A 37 1.51 36.62 -2.81
N ARG A 38 0.20 36.80 -2.64
CA ARG A 38 -0.44 36.97 -1.33
C ARG A 38 -1.74 36.19 -1.26
N SER A 39 -2.10 35.73 -0.06
CA SER A 39 -3.43 35.22 0.24
C SER A 39 -4.47 36.35 0.15
N PHE A 40 -5.75 35.99 0.20
CA PHE A 40 -6.84 36.97 0.28
C PHE A 40 -6.71 37.92 1.47
N LEU A 41 -6.17 37.43 2.60
CA LEU A 41 -5.91 38.21 3.82
C LEU A 41 -4.56 38.96 3.78
N GLY A 42 -3.86 38.94 2.65
CA GLY A 42 -2.59 39.64 2.46
C GLY A 42 -1.35 38.88 2.93
N THR A 43 -1.47 37.63 3.40
CA THR A 43 -0.32 36.80 3.84
C THR A 43 0.59 36.47 2.65
N PRO A 44 1.90 36.74 2.70
CA PRO A 44 2.82 36.40 1.61
C PRO A 44 2.82 34.90 1.27
N ARG A 45 2.89 34.56 -0.02
CA ARG A 45 2.98 33.20 -0.55
C ARG A 45 4.19 33.06 -1.47
N TYR A 46 5.08 32.12 -1.17
CA TYR A 46 6.37 31.97 -1.84
C TYR A 46 6.40 30.70 -2.72
N TYR A 47 5.70 30.75 -3.86
CA TYR A 47 5.37 29.57 -4.67
C TYR A 47 6.57 28.78 -5.18
N ARG A 48 7.64 29.46 -5.62
CA ARG A 48 8.87 28.77 -6.06
C ARG A 48 9.72 28.31 -4.87
N HIS A 49 9.72 29.11 -3.80
CA HIS A 49 10.54 28.83 -2.63
C HIS A 49 10.05 27.60 -1.87
N SER A 50 8.76 27.30 -1.91
CA SER A 50 8.21 26.14 -1.22
C SER A 50 8.83 24.81 -1.67
N LEU A 51 9.24 24.68 -2.94
CA LEU A 51 10.01 23.52 -3.41
C LEU A 51 11.39 23.44 -2.76
N ALA A 52 12.02 24.59 -2.49
CA ALA A 52 13.28 24.63 -1.75
C ALA A 52 13.08 24.26 -0.26
N VAL A 53 11.92 24.58 0.33
CA VAL A 53 11.54 24.11 1.68
C VAL A 53 11.41 22.59 1.70
N LEU A 54 10.70 22.00 0.73
CA LEU A 54 10.59 20.55 0.59
C LEU A 54 11.96 19.88 0.42
N ARG A 55 12.83 20.42 -0.44
CA ARG A 55 14.19 19.90 -0.60
C ARG A 55 14.98 19.90 0.70
N ARG A 56 14.86 20.96 1.51
CA ARG A 56 15.47 21.03 2.84
C ARG A 56 14.86 20.01 3.80
N ALA A 57 13.55 19.77 3.73
CA ALA A 57 12.87 18.75 4.52
C ALA A 57 13.44 17.35 4.22
N VAL A 58 13.48 16.99 2.94
CA VAL A 58 14.01 15.68 2.49
C VAL A 58 15.48 15.52 2.87
N ALA A 59 16.31 16.54 2.67
CA ALA A 59 17.71 16.52 3.09
C ALA A 59 17.85 16.34 4.61
N SER A 60 17.00 17.03 5.40
CA SER A 60 16.99 16.90 6.86
C SER A 60 16.58 15.50 7.31
N TRP A 61 15.56 14.90 6.70
CA TRP A 61 15.10 13.56 7.05
C TRP A 61 16.14 12.50 6.70
N ASN A 62 16.75 12.59 5.50
CA ASN A 62 17.82 11.69 5.08
C ASN A 62 19.05 11.80 6.01
N SER A 63 19.42 13.03 6.40
CA SER A 63 20.57 13.26 7.30
C SER A 63 20.35 12.74 8.72
N HIS A 64 19.09 12.63 9.16
CA HIS A 64 18.77 12.10 10.49
C HIS A 64 18.99 10.58 10.59
N GLY A 65 18.84 9.83 9.49
CA GLY A 65 19.12 8.40 9.42
C GLY A 65 18.13 7.47 10.15
N GLY A 66 17.07 8.02 10.76
CA GLY A 66 16.08 7.28 11.55
C GLY A 66 14.61 7.60 11.22
N ILE A 67 14.35 8.19 10.06
CA ILE A 67 12.99 8.51 9.58
C ILE A 67 12.48 7.36 8.72
N SER A 68 11.44 6.65 9.18
CA SER A 68 10.93 5.42 8.55
C SER A 68 9.99 5.66 7.37
N PHE A 69 9.32 6.81 7.33
CA PHE A 69 8.45 7.24 6.22
C PHE A 69 8.24 8.76 6.33
N CYS A 70 7.62 9.37 5.32
CA CYS A 70 7.15 10.76 5.44
C CYS A 70 5.73 10.94 4.94
N VAL A 71 5.06 11.98 5.42
CA VAL A 71 3.66 12.30 5.11
C VAL A 71 3.56 13.73 4.58
N ASN A 72 3.00 13.87 3.38
CA ASN A 72 2.60 15.14 2.79
C ASN A 72 1.12 15.40 3.06
N PHE A 73 0.81 16.46 3.81
CA PHE A 73 -0.54 16.82 4.26
C PHE A 73 -1.39 17.55 3.20
N GLY A 74 -1.23 17.19 1.93
CA GLY A 74 -2.01 17.74 0.82
C GLY A 74 -1.44 19.01 0.21
N ASP A 75 -2.20 19.60 -0.70
CA ASP A 75 -1.88 20.85 -1.38
C ASP A 75 -0.48 20.90 -1.98
N ILE A 76 -0.19 19.92 -2.84
CA ILE A 76 1.14 19.72 -3.45
C ILE A 76 1.53 20.84 -4.43
N VAL A 77 0.56 21.39 -5.16
CA VAL A 77 0.73 22.43 -6.19
C VAL A 77 -0.37 23.47 -6.02
N ASP A 78 -0.03 24.76 -6.19
CA ASP A 78 -0.99 25.86 -5.97
C ASP A 78 -1.97 26.05 -7.14
N ARG A 79 -3.17 26.58 -6.87
CA ARG A 79 -4.16 26.97 -7.91
C ARG A 79 -3.67 27.99 -8.93
N HIS A 80 -2.64 28.79 -8.60
CA HIS A 80 -2.03 29.75 -9.51
C HIS A 80 -1.05 29.10 -10.49
N CYS A 81 -0.78 27.79 -10.34
CA CYS A 81 -0.09 27.04 -11.37
C CYS A 81 -0.89 27.09 -12.68
N PRO A 82 -0.28 27.48 -13.82
CA PRO A 82 -0.96 27.40 -15.11
C PRO A 82 -1.47 25.98 -15.36
N ARG A 83 -2.72 25.84 -15.80
CA ARG A 83 -3.38 24.52 -15.93
C ARG A 83 -2.63 23.55 -16.86
N ASP A 84 -2.00 24.06 -17.90
CA ASP A 84 -1.16 23.31 -18.83
C ASP A 84 0.16 22.82 -18.19
N LYS A 85 0.55 23.40 -17.05
CA LYS A 85 1.75 23.05 -16.27
C LYS A 85 1.45 22.27 -14.99
N SER A 86 0.19 22.09 -14.60
CA SER A 86 -0.18 21.42 -13.34
C SER A 86 0.44 20.03 -13.20
N LEU A 87 0.38 19.20 -14.24
CA LEU A 87 1.00 17.87 -14.25
C LEU A 87 2.53 17.92 -14.09
N TRP A 88 3.18 18.85 -14.78
CA TRP A 88 4.62 19.05 -14.66
C TRP A 88 4.99 19.51 -13.24
N ALA A 89 4.23 20.43 -12.66
CA ALA A 89 4.47 20.93 -11.31
C ALA A 89 4.30 19.83 -10.26
N VAL A 90 3.27 18.98 -10.39
CA VAL A 90 3.07 17.82 -9.51
C VAL A 90 4.27 16.88 -9.60
N ARG A 91 4.68 16.50 -10.82
CA ARG A 91 5.87 15.65 -11.03
C ARG A 91 7.13 16.27 -10.43
N ARG A 92 7.31 17.58 -10.57
CA ARG A 92 8.46 18.28 -10.00
C ARG A 92 8.54 18.17 -8.48
N VAL A 93 7.39 18.26 -7.80
CA VAL A 93 7.32 18.09 -6.33
C VAL A 93 7.55 16.61 -5.96
N LEU A 94 6.99 15.68 -6.73
CA LEU A 94 7.22 14.24 -6.53
C LEU A 94 8.67 13.82 -6.76
N ASP A 95 9.39 14.44 -7.71
CA ASP A 95 10.82 14.19 -7.92
C ASP A 95 11.65 14.53 -6.67
N GLU A 96 11.27 15.58 -5.93
CA GLU A 96 11.94 15.95 -4.67
C GLU A 96 11.59 14.96 -3.55
N PHE A 97 10.32 14.53 -3.43
CA PHE A 97 9.96 13.45 -2.51
C PHE A 97 10.68 12.13 -2.86
N GLY A 98 10.89 11.85 -4.15
CA GLY A 98 11.65 10.69 -4.61
C GLY A 98 13.13 10.68 -4.20
N GLN A 99 13.66 11.81 -3.68
CA GLN A 99 15.00 11.85 -3.07
C GLN A 99 15.02 11.37 -1.62
N PHE A 100 13.86 11.14 -0.98
CA PHE A 100 13.78 10.60 0.37
C PHE A 100 14.16 9.11 0.38
N THR A 101 15.11 8.73 1.22
CA THR A 101 15.68 7.37 1.25
C THR A 101 15.26 6.56 2.48
N GLY A 102 14.49 7.15 3.40
CA GLY A 102 14.14 6.52 4.66
C GLY A 102 12.99 5.52 4.60
N GLY A 103 12.18 5.55 3.52
CA GLY A 103 11.05 4.65 3.31
C GLY A 103 9.96 5.27 2.43
N PRO A 104 8.70 4.80 2.52
CA PRO A 104 7.62 5.29 1.67
C PRO A 104 7.26 6.76 1.95
N THR A 105 6.76 7.43 0.91
CA THR A 105 6.11 8.74 1.03
C THR A 105 4.60 8.55 0.90
N TYR A 106 3.87 9.06 1.89
CA TYR A 106 2.42 9.02 1.94
C TYR A 106 1.86 10.40 1.63
N HIS A 107 0.82 10.44 0.81
CA HIS A 107 0.19 11.67 0.36
C HIS A 107 -1.28 11.68 0.74
N MET A 108 -1.86 12.86 0.90
CA MET A 108 -3.31 13.06 0.92
C MET A 108 -3.71 14.16 -0.06
N LEU A 109 -5.00 14.25 -0.37
CA LEU A 109 -5.52 15.29 -1.24
C LEU A 109 -5.82 16.56 -0.43
N GLY A 110 -5.46 17.71 -1.00
CA GLY A 110 -5.93 19.01 -0.56
C GLY A 110 -6.75 19.71 -1.65
N ASN A 111 -7.38 20.85 -1.32
CA ASN A 111 -8.20 21.60 -2.29
C ASN A 111 -7.37 22.10 -3.47
N HIS A 112 -6.12 22.54 -3.24
CA HIS A 112 -5.24 22.99 -4.31
C HIS A 112 -4.79 21.86 -5.24
N CYS A 113 -4.71 20.61 -4.75
CA CYS A 113 -4.56 19.45 -5.64
C CYS A 113 -5.73 19.38 -6.62
N LEU A 114 -6.96 19.49 -6.11
CA LEU A 114 -8.20 19.32 -6.88
C LEU A 114 -8.56 20.52 -7.77
N TYR A 115 -8.00 21.70 -7.51
CA TYR A 115 -8.09 22.84 -8.43
C TYR A 115 -7.26 22.64 -9.71
N ASN A 116 -6.24 21.80 -9.63
CA ASN A 116 -5.23 21.62 -10.67
C ASN A 116 -5.50 20.41 -11.56
N LEU A 117 -5.72 19.24 -10.95
CA LEU A 117 -5.87 17.98 -11.67
C LEU A 117 -7.09 17.20 -11.14
N PRO A 118 -7.79 16.44 -12.01
CA PRO A 118 -8.87 15.57 -11.57
C PRO A 118 -8.33 14.38 -10.77
N ARG A 119 -9.18 13.78 -9.93
CA ARG A 119 -8.84 12.60 -9.10
C ARG A 119 -8.19 11.48 -9.91
N ARG A 120 -8.78 11.12 -11.05
CA ARG A 120 -8.27 10.07 -11.96
C ARG A 120 -6.80 10.25 -12.39
N GLU A 121 -6.30 11.49 -12.42
CA GLU A 121 -4.91 11.80 -12.76
C GLU A 121 -4.02 11.90 -11.52
N LEU A 122 -4.53 12.44 -10.40
CA LEU A 122 -3.77 12.59 -9.16
C LEU A 122 -3.52 11.27 -8.44
N LEU A 123 -4.54 10.42 -8.28
CA LEU A 123 -4.41 9.22 -7.44
C LEU A 123 -3.28 8.29 -7.89
N PRO A 124 -3.12 7.98 -9.21
CA PRO A 124 -1.99 7.17 -9.66
C PRO A 124 -0.64 7.85 -9.47
N LEU A 125 -0.55 9.17 -9.66
CA LEU A 125 0.69 9.93 -9.47
C LEU A 125 1.13 9.95 -8.01
N LEU A 126 0.18 10.01 -7.08
CA LEU A 126 0.42 10.05 -5.64
C LEU A 126 0.48 8.66 -5.00
N ASN A 127 0.46 7.59 -5.81
CA ASN A 127 0.44 6.20 -5.37
C ASN A 127 -0.66 5.90 -4.32
N MET A 128 -1.84 6.52 -4.50
CA MET A 128 -2.99 6.30 -3.61
C MET A 128 -3.79 5.06 -4.05
N PRO A 129 -4.41 4.31 -3.12
CA PRO A 129 -5.13 3.08 -3.45
C PRO A 129 -6.36 3.34 -4.35
N ALA A 130 -6.24 3.13 -5.65
CA ALA A 130 -7.42 3.17 -6.53
C ALA A 130 -8.21 1.85 -6.41
N ALA A 131 -9.45 1.90 -5.93
CA ALA A 131 -10.35 0.77 -6.04
C ALA A 131 -10.66 0.50 -7.52
N ALA A 132 -10.44 -0.73 -7.98
CA ALA A 132 -10.73 -1.10 -9.36
C ALA A 132 -12.25 -1.00 -9.64
N GLY A 133 -12.63 -0.13 -10.57
CA GLY A 133 -14.04 0.12 -10.95
C GLY A 133 -14.68 1.36 -10.30
N ASP A 134 -13.93 2.14 -9.53
CA ASP A 134 -14.31 3.48 -9.11
C ASP A 134 -13.58 4.49 -9.99
N ASP A 135 -14.30 5.13 -10.93
CA ASP A 135 -13.73 6.14 -11.85
C ASP A 135 -13.12 7.34 -11.10
N ASP A 136 -13.48 7.54 -9.82
CA ASP A 136 -12.96 8.61 -8.96
C ASP A 136 -11.88 8.15 -7.97
N GLY A 137 -11.69 6.83 -7.84
CA GLY A 137 -10.78 6.15 -6.94
C GLY A 137 -10.93 6.51 -5.45
N ARG A 138 -10.20 5.78 -4.60
CA ARG A 138 -10.25 5.93 -3.15
C ARG A 138 -9.00 6.63 -2.63
N ALA A 139 -9.13 7.83 -2.07
CA ALA A 139 -7.99 8.61 -1.57
C ALA A 139 -7.77 8.52 -0.05
N TYR A 140 -8.44 7.57 0.61
CA TYR A 140 -8.34 7.32 2.05
C TYR A 140 -7.87 5.88 2.33
N TYR A 141 -6.94 5.72 3.26
CA TYR A 141 -6.26 4.45 3.51
C TYR A 141 -5.61 4.42 4.88
N ASP A 142 -5.12 3.27 5.31
CA ASP A 142 -4.42 3.11 6.59
C ASP A 142 -3.24 2.14 6.47
N PHE A 143 -2.28 2.25 7.37
CA PHE A 143 -1.11 1.37 7.43
C PHE A 143 -0.54 1.29 8.86
N SER A 144 0.23 0.22 9.13
CA SER A 144 0.82 -0.03 10.45
C SER A 144 2.35 0.05 10.34
N PRO A 145 3.01 1.15 10.76
CA PRO A 145 4.48 1.24 10.72
C PRO A 145 5.17 0.33 11.74
N CYS A 146 4.45 -0.08 12.79
CA CYS A 146 4.86 -1.13 13.71
C CYS A 146 3.62 -1.81 14.32
N PRO A 147 3.76 -2.99 14.98
CA PRO A 147 2.62 -3.76 15.47
C PRO A 147 1.68 -3.01 16.43
N VAL A 148 2.21 -2.03 17.17
CA VAL A 148 1.50 -1.28 18.22
C VAL A 148 0.98 0.08 17.77
N PHE A 149 1.11 0.41 16.48
CA PHE A 149 0.76 1.73 15.98
C PHE A 149 0.13 1.66 14.58
N ARG A 150 -0.87 2.51 14.34
CA ARG A 150 -1.53 2.65 13.04
C ARG A 150 -1.62 4.11 12.63
N VAL A 151 -1.42 4.38 11.35
CA VAL A 151 -1.66 5.67 10.73
C VAL A 151 -2.87 5.53 9.81
N VAL A 152 -3.82 6.45 9.96
CA VAL A 152 -5.03 6.53 9.14
C VAL A 152 -4.96 7.82 8.34
N VAL A 153 -5.17 7.76 7.03
CA VAL A 153 -5.18 8.92 6.14
C VAL A 153 -6.60 9.10 5.60
N LEU A 154 -7.21 10.26 5.91
CA LEU A 154 -8.55 10.62 5.44
C LEU A 154 -8.48 11.38 4.12
N ASP A 155 -9.48 11.15 3.28
CA ASP A 155 -9.83 12.00 2.15
C ASP A 155 -10.85 13.03 2.63
N ALA A 156 -10.35 14.20 3.04
CA ALA A 156 -11.17 15.32 3.49
C ALA A 156 -12.03 15.96 2.38
N TYR A 157 -11.89 15.49 1.14
CA TYR A 157 -12.63 15.95 -0.03
C TYR A 157 -13.48 14.85 -0.67
N ASP A 158 -13.66 13.72 0.02
CA ASP A 158 -14.52 12.62 -0.39
C ASP A 158 -15.94 13.12 -0.65
N PHE A 159 -16.51 13.86 0.31
CA PHE A 159 -17.75 14.62 0.13
C PHE A 159 -17.43 16.11 -0.06
N SER A 160 -17.24 16.54 -1.31
CA SER A 160 -16.93 17.94 -1.63
C SER A 160 -17.44 18.35 -3.01
N ALA A 161 -17.43 19.66 -3.26
CA ALA A 161 -17.72 20.22 -4.58
C ALA A 161 -16.51 20.18 -5.54
N LEU A 162 -15.39 19.59 -5.12
CA LEU A 162 -14.10 19.60 -5.81
C LEU A 162 -13.69 18.21 -6.31
N GLY A 163 -12.82 18.18 -7.31
CA GLY A 163 -12.14 16.95 -7.78
C GLY A 163 -12.95 16.05 -8.69
N ARG A 164 -14.24 16.34 -8.92
CA ARG A 164 -15.15 15.58 -9.78
C ARG A 164 -15.96 16.51 -10.70
N PRO A 165 -16.49 16.02 -11.85
CA PRO A 165 -17.40 16.78 -12.71
C PRO A 165 -18.63 17.33 -11.95
N ARG A 166 -19.24 18.40 -12.47
CA ARG A 166 -20.39 19.07 -11.81
C ARG A 166 -21.66 18.21 -11.76
N ASP A 167 -21.84 17.35 -12.76
CA ASP A 167 -22.93 16.39 -12.87
C ASP A 167 -22.71 15.11 -12.07
N HIS A 168 -21.51 14.93 -11.47
CA HIS A 168 -21.26 13.81 -10.59
C HIS A 168 -22.16 13.87 -9.35
N PRO A 169 -22.82 12.76 -8.94
CA PRO A 169 -23.78 12.76 -7.83
C PRO A 169 -23.24 13.35 -6.52
N VAL A 170 -21.98 13.05 -6.19
CA VAL A 170 -21.32 13.59 -4.99
C VAL A 170 -21.12 15.10 -5.09
N THR A 171 -20.66 15.62 -6.23
CA THR A 171 -20.47 17.06 -6.45
C THR A 171 -21.79 17.79 -6.37
N ALA A 172 -22.84 17.26 -7.00
CA ALA A 172 -24.18 17.84 -6.98
C ALA A 172 -24.75 17.88 -5.55
N ALA A 173 -24.60 16.78 -4.80
CA ALA A 173 -25.02 16.72 -3.40
C ALA A 173 -24.23 17.68 -2.50
N ALA A 174 -22.91 17.76 -2.67
CA ALA A 174 -22.05 18.67 -1.94
C ALA A 174 -22.34 20.15 -2.24
N LEU A 175 -22.58 20.50 -3.52
CA LEU A 175 -22.99 21.85 -3.92
C LEU A 175 -24.33 22.25 -3.29
N LYS A 176 -25.31 21.33 -3.26
CA LYS A 176 -26.58 21.55 -2.58
C LYS A 176 -26.39 21.73 -1.07
N PHE A 177 -25.64 20.81 -0.44
CA PHE A 177 -25.32 20.86 0.99
C PHE A 177 -24.68 22.19 1.40
N LEU A 178 -23.72 22.67 0.59
CA LEU A 178 -23.04 23.94 0.80
C LEU A 178 -23.97 25.13 0.56
N ALA A 179 -24.81 25.10 -0.47
CA ALA A 179 -25.75 26.19 -0.77
C ALA A 179 -26.79 26.41 0.33
N GLU A 180 -27.20 25.33 1.03
CA GLU A 180 -28.12 25.39 2.17
C GLU A 180 -27.49 26.04 3.42
N ARG A 181 -26.15 26.02 3.54
CA ARG A 181 -25.43 26.44 4.76
C ARG A 181 -24.64 27.72 4.59
N ASN A 182 -24.23 28.04 3.38
CA ASN A 182 -23.54 29.28 3.04
C ASN A 182 -24.44 30.12 2.12
N PRO A 183 -25.02 31.24 2.60
CA PRO A 183 -25.92 32.08 1.81
C PRO A 183 -25.18 32.96 0.78
N ASN A 184 -23.85 33.04 0.83
CA ASN A 184 -23.08 33.94 -0.02
C ASN A 184 -23.09 33.51 -1.49
N ALA A 185 -23.01 34.48 -2.40
CA ALA A 185 -22.87 34.20 -3.83
C ALA A 185 -21.50 33.57 -4.14
N ASP A 186 -20.43 34.14 -3.59
CA ASP A 186 -19.13 33.49 -3.55
C ASP A 186 -19.10 32.50 -2.39
N LYS A 187 -19.17 31.20 -2.73
CA LYS A 187 -19.12 30.12 -1.76
C LYS A 187 -17.76 29.97 -1.07
N ASN A 188 -16.72 30.71 -1.48
CA ASN A 188 -15.47 30.79 -0.72
C ASN A 188 -15.54 31.81 0.43
N SER A 189 -16.53 32.72 0.45
CA SER A 189 -16.65 33.70 1.53
C SER A 189 -17.34 33.08 2.75
N PRO A 190 -16.73 33.16 3.95
CA PRO A 190 -17.36 32.80 5.22
C PRO A 190 -18.12 33.99 5.84
N ASP A 191 -18.22 35.14 5.16
CA ASP A 191 -18.83 36.34 5.74
C ASP A 191 -20.30 36.11 6.09
N GLY A 192 -20.72 36.63 7.25
CA GLY A 192 -22.07 36.43 7.78
C GLY A 192 -22.33 35.05 8.41
N LEU A 193 -21.41 34.08 8.29
CA LEU A 193 -21.48 32.81 9.03
C LEU A 193 -20.92 32.97 10.45
N ALA A 194 -21.58 32.33 11.42
CA ALA A 194 -21.25 32.44 12.84
C ALA A 194 -20.46 31.23 13.36
N GLY A 195 -19.47 31.48 14.23
CA GLY A 195 -18.73 30.42 14.91
C GLY A 195 -18.15 29.36 13.97
N VAL A 196 -18.34 28.09 14.31
CA VAL A 196 -17.84 26.96 13.52
C VAL A 196 -18.52 26.83 12.16
N ASP A 197 -19.67 27.46 11.91
CA ASP A 197 -20.35 27.37 10.61
C ASP A 197 -19.63 28.13 9.50
N ARG A 198 -18.67 28.99 9.86
CA ARG A 198 -17.71 29.59 8.90
C ARG A 198 -16.95 28.55 8.08
N ARG A 199 -16.90 27.28 8.52
CA ARG A 199 -16.33 26.15 7.81
C ARG A 199 -17.05 25.77 6.51
N PHE A 200 -18.30 26.19 6.35
CA PHE A 200 -19.08 25.87 5.15
C PHE A 200 -18.68 26.78 3.99
N VAL A 201 -17.49 26.53 3.45
CA VAL A 201 -16.90 27.24 2.31
C VAL A 201 -16.46 26.24 1.25
N MET A 202 -16.39 26.70 -0.01
CA MET A 202 -16.13 25.88 -1.19
C MET A 202 -14.71 25.30 -1.24
N PHE A 203 -13.77 25.88 -0.53
CA PHE A 203 -12.41 25.35 -0.41
C PHE A 203 -12.28 24.25 0.65
N ASN A 204 -13.35 23.91 1.36
CA ASN A 204 -13.40 22.78 2.28
C ASN A 204 -14.18 21.60 1.69
N GLY A 205 -14.27 20.52 2.47
CA GLY A 205 -15.04 19.33 2.17
C GLY A 205 -15.37 18.56 3.45
N GLY A 206 -15.91 17.36 3.26
CA GLY A 206 -16.21 16.42 4.33
C GLY A 206 -15.89 14.99 3.93
N VAL A 207 -16.17 14.09 4.87
CA VAL A 207 -16.02 12.64 4.72
C VAL A 207 -17.39 12.04 4.40
N GLY A 208 -17.49 11.24 3.34
CA GLY A 208 -18.74 10.56 2.96
C GLY A 208 -19.08 9.39 3.88
N ALA A 209 -20.33 8.92 3.83
CA ALA A 209 -20.80 7.81 4.67
C ALA A 209 -19.97 6.52 4.52
N GLY A 210 -19.50 6.23 3.31
CA GLY A 210 -18.64 5.07 3.04
C GLY A 210 -17.29 5.16 3.77
N GLN A 211 -16.66 6.34 3.74
CA GLN A 211 -15.40 6.58 4.45
C GLN A 211 -15.59 6.65 5.97
N LEU A 212 -16.70 7.21 6.49
CA LEU A 212 -17.03 7.16 7.92
C LEU A 212 -17.18 5.71 8.42
N SER A 213 -17.90 4.87 7.66
CA SER A 213 -18.06 3.45 8.00
C SER A 213 -16.74 2.69 7.94
N TRP A 214 -15.88 3.01 6.97
CA TRP A 214 -14.54 2.44 6.90
C TRP A 214 -13.67 2.87 8.09
N LEU A 215 -13.66 4.16 8.43
CA LEU A 215 -12.91 4.69 9.56
C LEU A 215 -13.31 3.99 10.86
N ASP A 216 -14.61 3.82 11.10
CA ASP A 216 -15.12 3.09 12.26
C ASP A 216 -14.60 1.66 12.34
N GLY A 217 -14.60 0.94 11.20
CA GLY A 217 -14.04 -0.41 11.10
C GLY A 217 -12.55 -0.45 11.44
N VAL A 218 -11.75 0.46 10.86
CA VAL A 218 -10.30 0.53 11.11
C VAL A 218 -9.99 0.83 12.56
N LEU A 219 -10.71 1.78 13.18
CA LEU A 219 -10.49 2.15 14.57
C LEU A 219 -10.92 1.04 15.54
N ARG A 220 -12.01 0.33 15.24
CA ARG A 220 -12.44 -0.86 15.99
C ARG A 220 -11.37 -1.94 15.96
N ASP A 221 -10.83 -2.23 14.78
CA ASP A 221 -9.81 -3.28 14.60
C ASP A 221 -8.49 -2.87 15.29
N ALA A 222 -8.10 -1.60 15.19
CA ALA A 222 -6.94 -1.04 15.90
C ALA A 222 -7.11 -1.15 17.43
N ALA A 223 -8.30 -0.86 17.96
CA ALA A 223 -8.58 -1.00 19.39
C ALA A 223 -8.53 -2.47 19.84
N ALA A 224 -9.09 -3.39 19.07
CA ALA A 224 -9.01 -4.83 19.34
C ALA A 224 -7.55 -5.32 19.37
N ARG A 225 -6.70 -4.75 18.52
CA ARG A 225 -5.25 -5.03 18.45
C ARG A 225 -4.41 -4.18 19.41
N ARG A 226 -5.03 -3.36 20.26
CA ARG A 226 -4.37 -2.45 21.21
C ARG A 226 -3.34 -1.52 20.56
N GLN A 227 -3.66 -1.01 19.37
CA GLN A 227 -2.79 -0.07 18.64
C GLN A 227 -3.13 1.38 19.03
N GLY A 228 -2.09 2.21 19.17
CA GLY A 228 -2.27 3.66 19.14
C GLY A 228 -2.47 4.17 17.72
N VAL A 229 -3.43 5.06 17.50
CA VAL A 229 -3.76 5.55 16.16
C VAL A 229 -3.46 7.03 16.00
N VAL A 230 -2.83 7.39 14.88
CA VAL A 230 -2.77 8.78 14.38
C VAL A 230 -3.65 8.92 13.15
N VAL A 231 -4.57 9.88 13.19
CA VAL A 231 -5.42 10.24 12.06
C VAL A 231 -4.81 11.46 11.36
N CYS A 232 -4.54 11.33 10.07
CA CYS A 232 -4.02 12.38 9.22
C CYS A 232 -5.13 12.83 8.27
N SER A 233 -5.37 14.14 8.17
CA SER A 233 -6.36 14.74 7.28
C SER A 233 -5.81 16.03 6.72
N HIS A 234 -6.16 16.43 5.49
CA HIS A 234 -5.77 17.77 5.05
C HIS A 234 -6.52 18.85 5.87
N LEU A 235 -7.83 18.67 6.09
CA LEU A 235 -8.66 19.58 6.88
C LEU A 235 -8.61 19.26 8.38
N PRO A 236 -8.36 20.26 9.26
CA PRO A 236 -8.45 20.14 10.70
C PRO A 236 -9.81 19.62 11.21
N LEU A 237 -9.76 18.89 12.32
CA LEU A 237 -10.92 18.22 12.94
C LEU A 237 -11.37 18.84 14.27
N ASP A 238 -10.63 19.82 14.81
CA ASP A 238 -10.96 20.45 16.08
C ASP A 238 -10.86 21.99 15.99
N PRO A 239 -11.89 22.74 16.43
CA PRO A 239 -11.91 24.21 16.39
C PRO A 239 -10.87 24.87 17.30
N GLY A 240 -10.27 24.14 18.24
CA GLY A 240 -9.22 24.64 19.13
C GLY A 240 -7.84 24.71 18.47
N CYS A 241 -7.59 23.99 17.37
CA CYS A 241 -6.29 23.97 16.69
C CYS A 241 -6.28 24.71 15.35
N ALA A 242 -7.42 25.18 14.85
CA ALA A 242 -7.54 25.83 13.55
C ALA A 242 -8.59 26.94 13.53
N PHE A 243 -8.51 27.85 12.56
CA PHE A 243 -9.59 28.80 12.31
C PHE A 243 -10.88 28.08 11.90
N PRO A 244 -12.07 28.60 12.29
CA PRO A 244 -13.35 28.00 11.93
C PRO A 244 -13.53 27.75 10.43
N GLU A 245 -13.12 28.70 9.59
CA GLU A 245 -13.16 28.56 8.12
C GLU A 245 -12.26 27.45 7.54
N SER A 246 -11.35 26.88 8.33
CA SER A 246 -10.46 25.79 7.90
C SER A 246 -10.99 24.40 8.27
N LEU A 247 -12.06 24.30 9.06
CA LEU A 247 -12.55 23.02 9.56
C LEU A 247 -13.23 22.17 8.47
N MET A 248 -13.11 20.86 8.61
CA MET A 248 -13.89 19.90 7.81
C MET A 248 -15.41 20.10 8.03
N TRP A 249 -16.22 20.04 6.96
CA TRP A 249 -17.66 20.30 7.03
C TRP A 249 -18.39 19.47 8.09
N ASN A 250 -18.13 18.15 8.10
CA ASN A 250 -18.69 17.21 9.07
C ASN A 250 -17.65 16.74 10.10
N TYR A 251 -16.74 17.63 10.54
CA TYR A 251 -15.73 17.29 11.56
C TYR A 251 -16.35 16.62 12.80
N GLY A 252 -17.55 17.05 13.24
CA GLY A 252 -18.25 16.46 14.37
C GLY A 252 -18.57 14.97 14.18
N GLU A 253 -19.06 14.57 13.00
CA GLU A 253 -19.35 13.17 12.69
C GLU A 253 -18.07 12.32 12.64
N VAL A 254 -16.99 12.89 12.12
CA VAL A 254 -15.66 12.23 12.13
C VAL A 254 -15.15 12.08 13.56
N MET A 255 -15.30 13.12 14.40
CA MET A 255 -14.88 13.10 15.79
C MET A 255 -15.67 12.10 16.63
N ASP A 256 -16.97 11.93 16.36
CA ASP A 256 -17.78 10.88 16.99
C ASP A 256 -17.24 9.47 16.72
N VAL A 257 -16.69 9.23 15.52
CA VAL A 257 -16.03 7.96 15.17
C VAL A 257 -14.65 7.86 15.81
N VAL A 258 -13.85 8.94 15.77
CA VAL A 258 -12.52 9.02 16.40
C VAL A 258 -12.57 8.71 17.90
N HIS A 259 -13.58 9.20 18.61
CA HIS A 259 -13.74 8.99 20.04
C HIS A 259 -14.30 7.62 20.42
N ARG A 260 -14.94 6.91 19.49
CA ARG A 260 -15.74 5.71 19.79
C ARG A 260 -14.94 4.55 20.37
N HIS A 261 -13.72 4.34 19.88
CA HIS A 261 -12.90 3.16 20.19
C HIS A 261 -11.74 3.44 21.15
N GLY A 262 -11.52 4.70 21.52
CA GLY A 262 -10.51 5.08 22.52
C GLY A 262 -9.05 4.78 22.14
N CYS A 263 -8.77 4.46 20.87
CA CYS A 263 -7.44 4.10 20.36
C CYS A 263 -6.71 5.27 19.66
N VAL A 264 -7.43 6.33 19.26
CA VAL A 264 -6.84 7.51 18.62
C VAL A 264 -6.10 8.37 19.64
N ARG A 265 -4.88 8.76 19.28
CA ARG A 265 -3.95 9.53 20.13
C ARG A 265 -3.73 10.93 19.60
N ALA A 266 -3.63 11.09 18.28
CA ALA A 266 -3.52 12.40 17.66
C ALA A 266 -4.22 12.47 16.31
N CYS A 267 -4.71 13.66 15.99
CA CYS A 267 -5.17 14.08 14.68
C CYS A 267 -4.19 15.14 14.15
N LEU A 268 -3.54 14.87 13.02
CA LEU A 268 -2.62 15.78 12.36
C LEU A 268 -3.28 16.34 11.10
N ALA A 269 -3.13 17.64 10.85
CA ALA A 269 -3.71 18.29 9.67
C ALA A 269 -2.84 19.38 9.05
N GLY A 270 -3.16 19.77 7.80
CA GLY A 270 -2.62 20.95 7.12
C GLY A 270 -3.67 22.06 7.02
N HIS A 271 -3.75 22.71 5.86
CA HIS A 271 -4.79 23.64 5.41
C HIS A 271 -4.86 24.99 6.16
N ASP A 272 -4.87 25.00 7.50
CA ASP A 272 -4.65 26.23 8.27
C ASP A 272 -3.15 26.53 8.32
N HIS A 273 -2.68 27.34 7.36
CA HIS A 273 -1.26 27.64 7.15
C HIS A 273 -0.53 28.25 8.36
N ARG A 274 -1.26 28.81 9.33
CA ARG A 274 -0.70 29.33 10.59
C ARG A 274 -0.23 28.19 11.50
N GLY A 275 -0.81 27.01 11.34
CA GLY A 275 -0.74 25.93 12.31
C GLY A 275 -1.51 26.23 13.59
N GLY A 276 -1.56 25.22 14.45
CA GLY A 276 -2.16 25.32 15.78
C GLY A 276 -2.18 23.97 16.49
N TYR A 277 -2.49 24.00 17.79
CA TYR A 277 -2.48 22.81 18.64
C TYR A 277 -3.50 22.93 19.76
N CYS A 278 -4.26 21.86 19.98
CA CYS A 278 -5.13 21.71 21.14
C CYS A 278 -5.21 20.23 21.58
N VAL A 279 -5.83 20.00 22.72
CA VAL A 279 -6.20 18.66 23.20
C VAL A 279 -7.68 18.71 23.50
N ASP A 280 -8.43 17.75 22.96
CA ASP A 280 -9.88 17.70 23.18
C ASP A 280 -10.24 17.11 24.55
N ALA A 281 -11.53 17.17 24.89
CA ALA A 281 -12.04 16.69 26.18
C ALA A 281 -11.88 15.17 26.39
N ARG A 282 -11.58 14.40 25.34
CA ARG A 282 -11.31 12.95 25.39
C ARG A 282 -9.81 12.64 25.43
N GLY A 283 -8.96 13.67 25.43
CA GLY A 283 -7.50 13.52 25.47
C GLY A 283 -6.86 13.23 24.12
N VAL A 284 -7.58 13.43 23.01
CA VAL A 284 -6.97 13.33 21.67
C VAL A 284 -6.28 14.65 21.34
N HIS A 285 -5.03 14.56 20.89
CA HIS A 285 -4.24 15.71 20.47
C HIS A 285 -4.61 16.13 19.06
N HIS A 286 -4.76 17.43 18.79
CA HIS A 286 -5.01 17.94 17.44
C HIS A 286 -3.92 18.92 17.06
N ARG A 287 -3.24 18.69 15.93
CA ARG A 287 -2.13 19.53 15.45
C ARG A 287 -2.33 19.90 13.98
N ALA A 288 -2.62 21.17 13.73
CA ALA A 288 -2.53 21.76 12.40
C ALA A 288 -1.07 22.19 12.15
N LEU A 289 -0.51 21.80 11.02
CA LEU A 289 0.88 21.99 10.61
C LEU A 289 1.01 23.28 9.79
N GLU A 290 2.09 24.02 10.04
CA GLU A 290 2.41 25.26 9.35
C GLU A 290 2.79 25.00 7.88
N ALA A 291 2.32 25.88 6.99
CA ALA A 291 2.49 25.70 5.54
C ALA A 291 3.91 26.04 5.07
N ALA A 292 4.48 25.15 4.24
CA ALA A 292 5.76 25.39 3.56
C ALA A 292 5.71 26.57 2.57
N LEU A 293 4.53 26.84 1.98
CA LEU A 293 4.32 27.96 1.06
C LEU A 293 4.54 29.34 1.69
N GLU A 294 4.16 29.51 2.95
CA GLU A 294 4.19 30.83 3.60
C GLU A 294 5.52 31.10 4.32
N CYS A 295 6.56 30.30 4.02
CA CYS A 295 7.91 30.47 4.53
C CYS A 295 8.70 31.49 3.69
N PRO A 296 9.11 32.63 4.27
CA PRO A 296 10.04 33.55 3.61
C PRO A 296 11.35 32.85 3.22
N PRO A 297 12.01 33.28 2.13
CA PRO A 297 13.32 32.78 1.76
C PRO A 297 14.30 32.79 2.92
N GLY A 298 14.88 31.62 3.21
CA GLY A 298 15.80 31.42 4.33
C GLY A 298 15.17 30.79 5.56
N THR A 299 13.85 30.59 5.58
CA THR A 299 13.12 29.85 6.63
C THR A 299 12.50 28.56 6.08
N THR A 300 11.97 27.72 6.96
CA THR A 300 11.29 26.45 6.62
C THR A 300 9.99 26.25 7.42
N ALA A 301 9.23 25.23 7.02
CA ALA A 301 8.12 24.67 7.80
C ALA A 301 7.98 23.19 7.42
N PHE A 302 8.65 22.34 8.18
CA PHE A 302 8.54 20.88 8.13
C PHE A 302 9.00 20.34 9.49
N GLY A 303 8.75 19.06 9.75
CA GLY A 303 9.19 18.45 11.00
C GLY A 303 9.42 16.96 10.88
N ARG A 304 9.78 16.36 12.00
CA ARG A 304 9.70 14.91 12.21
C ARG A 304 8.90 14.65 13.48
N VAL A 305 8.09 13.60 13.46
CA VAL A 305 7.38 13.12 14.64
C VAL A 305 8.13 11.90 15.16
N GLU A 306 8.60 11.98 16.40
CA GLU A 306 9.23 10.88 17.14
C GLU A 306 8.15 10.23 18.02
N VAL A 307 7.90 8.93 17.81
CA VAL A 307 6.83 8.21 18.49
C VAL A 307 7.41 7.40 19.64
N PHE A 308 6.93 7.62 20.85
CA PHE A 308 7.32 6.88 22.06
C PHE A 308 6.09 6.14 22.63
N PRO A 309 6.28 5.16 23.52
CA PRO A 309 5.17 4.48 24.19
C PRO A 309 4.19 5.38 24.96
N ASP A 310 4.63 6.56 25.37
CA ASP A 310 3.92 7.46 26.27
C ASP A 310 3.70 8.87 25.70
N ARG A 311 4.13 9.12 24.45
CA ARG A 311 3.98 10.42 23.78
C ARG A 311 4.36 10.37 22.31
N LEU A 312 3.91 11.37 21.56
CA LEU A 312 4.50 11.76 20.29
C LEU A 312 5.21 13.10 20.48
N VAL A 313 6.37 13.27 19.85
CA VAL A 313 7.11 14.53 19.86
C VAL A 313 7.29 14.99 18.42
N LEU A 314 6.58 16.04 18.02
CA LEU A 314 6.88 16.77 16.80
C LEU A 314 8.09 17.65 17.07
N VAL A 315 9.18 17.42 16.35
CA VAL A 315 10.34 18.31 16.27
C VAL A 315 10.25 19.06 14.95
N GLY A 316 9.88 20.33 15.03
CA GLY A 316 9.64 21.19 13.89
C GLY A 316 10.87 22.02 13.51
N SER A 317 10.80 22.64 12.32
CA SER A 317 11.82 23.51 11.78
C SER A 317 11.23 24.89 11.50
N ASP A 318 11.88 25.93 12.04
CA ASP A 318 11.53 27.35 11.93
C ASP A 318 10.06 27.65 12.28
N ARG A 319 9.19 27.82 11.28
CA ARG A 319 7.78 28.16 11.51
C ARG A 319 7.01 26.98 12.11
N MET A 320 7.46 25.76 11.90
CA MET A 320 6.83 24.59 12.50
C MET A 320 7.31 24.44 13.93
N ALA A 321 6.41 24.68 14.90
CA ALA A 321 6.74 24.60 16.31
C ALA A 321 6.87 23.15 16.79
N ASP A 322 7.83 22.92 17.70
CA ASP A 322 7.92 21.68 18.47
C ASP A 322 6.62 21.45 19.26
N THR A 323 6.16 20.21 19.34
CA THR A 323 4.94 19.85 20.07
C THR A 323 5.10 18.50 20.74
N GLU A 324 4.98 18.47 22.07
CA GLU A 324 4.90 17.23 22.83
C GLU A 324 3.42 16.85 23.07
N MET A 325 3.01 15.71 22.53
CA MET A 325 1.66 15.14 22.66
C MET A 325 1.74 13.96 23.63
N ARG A 326 1.47 14.19 24.92
CA ARG A 326 1.54 13.16 25.98
C ARG A 326 0.31 12.28 25.99
N THR A 327 0.50 11.01 25.66
CA THR A 327 -0.59 10.03 25.46
C THR A 327 -0.09 8.67 25.92
N GLU A 328 -0.84 7.94 26.73
CA GLU A 328 -0.52 6.52 26.98
C GLU A 328 -0.78 5.70 25.69
N ILE A 329 0.25 5.57 24.85
CA ILE A 329 0.19 4.79 23.60
C ILE A 329 0.18 3.30 23.94
N ILE A 330 0.98 2.88 24.94
CA ILE A 330 1.13 1.47 25.34
C ILE A 330 1.20 1.37 26.87
N SER A 331 0.22 0.72 27.49
CA SER A 331 0.20 0.42 28.94
C SER A 331 0.71 -0.99 29.29
N ASP A 332 0.95 -1.85 28.28
CA ASP A 332 1.33 -3.26 28.46
C ASP A 332 2.85 -3.51 28.30
N PRO A 333 3.57 -3.94 29.35
CA PRO A 333 5.01 -4.21 29.32
C PRO A 333 5.45 -5.31 28.34
N GLN A 334 4.60 -6.27 27.98
CA GLN A 334 4.96 -7.36 27.07
C GLN A 334 5.01 -6.89 25.61
N LEU A 335 4.10 -5.98 25.23
CA LEU A 335 4.08 -5.32 23.92
C LEU A 335 5.25 -4.33 23.74
N LEU A 336 5.79 -3.81 24.85
CA LEU A 336 6.98 -2.95 24.87
C LEU A 336 8.29 -3.71 24.67
N ALA A 337 8.33 -5.01 24.99
CA ALA A 337 9.52 -5.84 24.84
C ALA A 337 9.71 -6.29 23.39
N SER A 338 8.62 -6.58 22.66
CA SER A 338 8.66 -6.89 21.22
C SER A 338 9.00 -5.68 20.35
N SER A 339 8.77 -4.45 20.84
CA SER A 339 9.03 -3.21 20.09
C SER A 339 10.42 -2.59 20.32
N LYS A 340 11.20 -3.06 21.30
CA LYS A 340 12.50 -2.50 21.70
C LYS A 340 13.73 -3.21 21.12
N GLY A 341 13.55 -4.33 20.42
CA GLY A 341 14.65 -5.15 19.90
C GLY A 341 15.48 -4.54 18.75
N LEU A 342 15.27 -3.26 18.40
CA LEU A 342 15.79 -2.64 17.18
C LEU A 342 16.86 -1.53 17.36
N SER A 343 17.30 -1.16 18.59
CA SER A 343 18.21 0.00 18.75
C SER A 343 19.39 -0.22 19.72
N THR A 344 20.56 -0.63 19.18
CA THR A 344 21.95 -0.37 19.65
C THR A 344 22.86 -1.27 18.77
N GLN A 345 23.86 -0.84 17.99
CA GLN A 345 24.95 0.12 18.20
C GLN A 345 25.41 0.67 16.84
N VAL A 346 25.65 1.98 16.72
CA VAL A 346 26.43 2.56 15.62
C VAL A 346 27.53 3.39 16.25
N SER A 347 28.77 2.92 16.16
CA SER A 347 29.97 3.73 16.42
C SER A 347 30.57 4.13 15.08
N VAL A 348 30.76 5.43 14.92
CA VAL A 348 31.26 6.09 13.71
C VAL A 348 32.79 5.95 13.63
N MET A 349 33.31 5.51 12.48
CA MET A 349 34.58 6.01 11.95
C MET A 349 34.51 6.12 10.43
N ALA A 350 34.90 7.29 9.93
CA ALA A 350 34.90 7.67 8.52
C ALA A 350 36.16 7.16 7.81
N ALA A 351 35.99 6.57 6.61
CA ALA A 351 36.93 6.67 5.49
C ALA A 351 36.30 6.14 4.19
N ALA A 352 36.79 6.68 3.08
CA ALA A 352 36.27 6.63 1.72
C ALA A 352 36.03 5.24 1.10
N ASN A 353 35.20 5.26 0.05
CA ASN A 353 34.90 4.24 -0.96
C ASN A 353 33.80 3.21 -0.63
N GLY A 354 32.58 3.56 -1.06
CA GLY A 354 31.64 2.69 -1.78
C GLY A 354 31.54 1.23 -1.36
N ILE A 355 31.05 0.96 -0.15
CA ILE A 355 30.46 -0.33 0.24
C ILE A 355 29.25 -0.05 1.14
N VAL A 356 28.09 -0.61 0.76
CA VAL A 356 26.86 -0.60 1.55
C VAL A 356 27.12 -1.36 2.85
N VAL A 357 27.06 -0.69 4.01
CA VAL A 357 27.18 -1.34 5.32
C VAL A 357 25.80 -1.82 5.76
N ARG A 358 25.58 -3.14 5.69
CA ARG A 358 24.43 -3.83 6.27
C ARG A 358 24.49 -3.70 7.81
N ALA A 359 23.43 -3.19 8.41
CA ALA A 359 23.20 -3.28 9.86
C ALA A 359 23.28 -4.77 10.29
N SER A 360 23.72 -5.05 11.52
CA SER A 360 23.91 -6.41 12.05
C SER A 360 22.70 -7.29 11.74
N ALA A 361 22.84 -8.10 10.68
CA ALA A 361 21.76 -8.89 10.14
C ALA A 361 21.62 -10.10 11.04
N LYS A 362 20.43 -10.29 11.65
CA LYS A 362 19.97 -11.67 11.83
C LYS A 362 20.11 -12.31 10.45
N THR A 363 20.74 -13.46 10.33
CA THR A 363 20.79 -14.16 9.05
C THR A 363 19.37 -14.64 8.71
N PRO A 364 18.89 -14.52 7.46
CA PRO A 364 17.66 -15.19 7.06
C PRO A 364 17.72 -16.68 7.41
N LEU A 365 16.62 -17.26 7.91
CA LEU A 365 16.48 -18.71 8.10
C LEU A 365 16.70 -19.44 6.77
N PHE A 366 16.15 -18.89 5.70
CA PHE A 366 16.42 -19.26 4.33
C PHE A 366 16.03 -18.11 3.40
N THR A 367 16.38 -18.24 2.13
CA THR A 367 16.00 -17.30 1.07
C THR A 367 15.53 -18.08 -0.14
N PHE A 368 14.53 -17.59 -0.87
CA PHE A 368 14.04 -18.25 -2.07
C PHE A 368 13.67 -17.27 -3.19
N GLY A 369 13.85 -17.68 -4.44
CA GLY A 369 13.52 -16.87 -5.62
C GLY A 369 12.03 -16.89 -5.95
N VAL A 370 11.50 -15.80 -6.51
CA VAL A 370 10.10 -15.73 -6.97
C VAL A 370 9.98 -15.05 -8.33
N ILE A 371 9.11 -15.60 -9.17
CA ILE A 371 8.71 -15.02 -10.47
C ILE A 371 7.27 -15.46 -10.79
N ALA A 372 6.52 -14.61 -11.50
CA ALA A 372 5.15 -14.88 -11.92
C ALA A 372 4.96 -14.56 -13.41
N ASP A 373 4.05 -15.29 -14.05
CA ASP A 373 3.50 -14.98 -15.37
C ASP A 373 4.59 -14.70 -16.43
N VAL A 374 5.50 -15.67 -16.60
CA VAL A 374 6.51 -15.62 -17.68
C VAL A 374 5.81 -15.60 -19.03
N GLN A 375 4.79 -16.43 -19.23
CA GLN A 375 3.94 -16.47 -20.42
C GLN A 375 4.73 -16.34 -21.74
N TYR A 376 5.83 -17.09 -21.85
CA TYR A 376 6.64 -17.08 -23.08
C TYR A 376 5.83 -17.62 -24.26
N ALA A 377 5.95 -16.97 -25.41
CA ALA A 377 5.54 -17.52 -26.70
C ALA A 377 6.40 -16.93 -27.82
N ASP A 378 6.74 -17.74 -28.82
CA ASP A 378 7.51 -17.29 -29.99
C ASP A 378 6.61 -16.60 -31.03
N ILE A 379 5.97 -15.52 -30.61
CA ILE A 379 5.07 -14.69 -31.41
C ILE A 379 5.43 -13.20 -31.23
N PRO A 380 5.05 -12.31 -32.16
CA PRO A 380 5.23 -10.87 -31.97
C PRO A 380 4.53 -10.37 -30.71
N ASP A 381 5.06 -9.30 -30.13
CA ASP A 381 4.46 -8.62 -28.98
C ASP A 381 2.99 -8.25 -29.27
N GLY A 382 2.18 -8.32 -28.23
CA GLY A 382 0.74 -8.10 -28.32
C GLY A 382 0.22 -7.20 -27.21
N ARG A 383 -1.08 -7.29 -26.97
CA ARG A 383 -1.76 -6.56 -25.91
C ARG A 383 -2.79 -7.46 -25.23
N SER A 384 -3.05 -7.19 -23.95
CA SER A 384 -4.22 -7.73 -23.25
C SER A 384 -5.51 -7.15 -23.82
N PHE A 385 -6.65 -7.70 -23.41
CA PHE A 385 -7.97 -7.15 -23.75
C PHE A 385 -8.13 -5.68 -23.35
N LEU A 386 -7.50 -5.27 -22.25
CA LEU A 386 -7.49 -3.88 -21.75
C LEU A 386 -6.40 -3.01 -22.41
N GLY A 387 -5.71 -3.53 -23.42
CA GLY A 387 -4.69 -2.79 -24.17
C GLY A 387 -3.30 -2.77 -23.52
N VAL A 388 -3.07 -3.50 -22.43
CA VAL A 388 -1.76 -3.55 -21.74
C VAL A 388 -0.75 -4.31 -22.60
N PRO A 389 0.44 -3.77 -22.91
CA PRO A 389 1.45 -4.45 -23.72
C PRO A 389 1.90 -5.79 -23.13
N ARG A 390 2.09 -6.79 -24.00
CA ARG A 390 2.57 -8.14 -23.66
C ARG A 390 3.78 -8.49 -24.52
N TYR A 391 4.92 -8.76 -23.88
CA TYR A 391 6.22 -8.95 -24.53
C TYR A 391 6.63 -10.43 -24.58
N TYR A 392 5.91 -11.23 -25.37
CA TYR A 392 5.97 -12.70 -25.32
C TYR A 392 7.34 -13.31 -25.54
N ARG A 393 8.16 -12.76 -26.45
CA ARG A 393 9.54 -13.24 -26.67
C ARG A 393 10.49 -12.72 -25.62
N HIS A 394 10.25 -11.52 -25.10
CA HIS A 394 11.14 -10.89 -24.13
C HIS A 394 11.03 -11.50 -22.74
N SER A 395 9.86 -12.06 -22.39
CA SER A 395 9.61 -12.54 -21.03
C SER A 395 10.58 -13.64 -20.58
N ILE A 396 11.08 -14.49 -21.49
CA ILE A 396 12.13 -15.46 -21.16
C ILE A 396 13.46 -14.79 -20.80
N SER A 397 13.75 -13.59 -21.33
CA SER A 397 14.92 -12.81 -20.92
C SER A 397 14.77 -12.26 -19.50
N VAL A 398 13.55 -12.00 -19.02
CA VAL A 398 13.28 -11.67 -17.61
C VAL A 398 13.64 -12.87 -16.73
N LEU A 399 13.21 -14.07 -17.11
CA LEU A 399 13.56 -15.31 -16.40
C LEU A 399 15.08 -15.55 -16.40
N GLN A 400 15.76 -15.36 -17.53
CA GLN A 400 17.22 -15.49 -17.60
C GLN A 400 17.94 -14.55 -16.62
N ARG A 401 17.47 -13.31 -16.50
CA ARG A 401 17.98 -12.36 -15.49
C ARG A 401 17.68 -12.83 -14.07
N ALA A 402 16.49 -13.37 -13.83
CA ALA A 402 16.10 -13.93 -12.53
C ALA A 402 17.04 -15.06 -12.11
N VAL A 403 17.22 -16.06 -12.96
CA VAL A 403 18.11 -17.20 -12.71
C VAL A 403 19.55 -16.76 -12.51
N THR A 404 20.06 -15.84 -13.34
CA THR A 404 21.40 -15.25 -13.17
C THR A 404 21.53 -14.55 -11.81
N ARG A 405 20.51 -13.78 -11.42
CA ARG A 405 20.50 -13.07 -10.14
C ARG A 405 20.45 -14.04 -8.95
N TRP A 406 19.64 -15.09 -9.02
CA TRP A 406 19.56 -16.09 -7.96
C TRP A 406 20.85 -16.90 -7.83
N ASN A 407 21.50 -17.27 -8.95
CA ASN A 407 22.78 -17.97 -8.94
C ASN A 407 23.94 -17.10 -8.43
N THR A 408 23.90 -15.79 -8.65
CA THR A 408 24.92 -14.85 -8.16
C THR A 408 24.70 -14.45 -6.69
N HIS A 409 23.47 -14.57 -6.20
CA HIS A 409 23.16 -14.38 -4.79
C HIS A 409 23.51 -15.65 -4.01
N SER A 410 24.59 -15.63 -3.23
CA SER A 410 24.90 -16.72 -2.31
C SER A 410 23.76 -16.85 -1.29
N ASN A 411 23.05 -17.99 -1.30
CA ASN A 411 22.01 -18.45 -0.33
C ASN A 411 20.55 -18.56 -0.82
N ILE A 412 20.25 -18.49 -2.13
CA ILE A 412 18.90 -18.89 -2.61
C ILE A 412 18.75 -20.41 -2.54
N LYS A 413 17.89 -20.90 -1.65
CA LYS A 413 17.69 -22.33 -1.37
C LYS A 413 16.83 -23.04 -2.41
N PHE A 414 15.83 -22.34 -2.96
CA PHE A 414 14.92 -22.81 -4.00
C PHE A 414 14.29 -21.60 -4.70
N ALA A 415 13.55 -21.82 -5.79
CA ALA A 415 12.73 -20.80 -6.44
C ALA A 415 11.28 -21.28 -6.61
N ILE A 416 10.32 -20.36 -6.69
CA ILE A 416 8.92 -20.64 -7.00
C ILE A 416 8.50 -19.87 -8.26
N ASN A 417 7.96 -20.59 -9.24
CA ASN A 417 7.26 -20.02 -10.39
C ASN A 417 5.74 -20.04 -10.14
N PHE A 418 5.13 -18.85 -10.07
CA PHE A 418 3.70 -18.65 -9.74
C PHE A 418 2.75 -18.87 -10.93
N GLY A 419 3.00 -19.92 -11.72
CA GLY A 419 2.13 -20.31 -12.82
C GLY A 419 2.42 -19.61 -14.14
N ASP A 420 1.54 -19.85 -15.11
CA ASP A 420 1.55 -19.22 -16.44
C ASP A 420 2.92 -19.21 -17.13
N ILE A 421 3.49 -20.42 -17.29
CA ILE A 421 4.83 -20.63 -17.83
C ILE A 421 4.97 -20.23 -19.31
N ILE A 422 3.93 -20.46 -20.12
CA ILE A 422 3.83 -20.07 -21.53
C ILE A 422 2.47 -19.47 -21.82
N ASP A 423 2.36 -18.61 -22.83
CA ASP A 423 1.11 -17.93 -23.15
C ASP A 423 0.09 -18.83 -23.88
N GLY A 424 -1.21 -18.57 -23.70
CA GLY A 424 -2.30 -19.26 -24.37
C GLY A 424 -2.33 -19.08 -25.89
N PHE A 425 -1.73 -18.01 -26.42
CA PHE A 425 -1.52 -17.76 -27.84
C PHE A 425 -0.29 -18.48 -28.42
N CYS A 426 0.48 -19.22 -27.61
CA CYS A 426 1.48 -20.13 -28.15
C CYS A 426 0.81 -21.08 -29.17
N PRO A 427 1.36 -21.22 -30.40
CA PRO A 427 0.88 -22.21 -31.35
C PRO A 427 0.82 -23.59 -30.70
N LYS A 428 -0.31 -24.28 -30.84
CA LYS A 428 -0.60 -25.47 -30.03
C LYS A 428 0.36 -26.62 -30.29
N ASP A 429 0.81 -26.76 -31.54
CA ASP A 429 1.87 -27.68 -31.98
C ASP A 429 3.25 -27.36 -31.38
N LYS A 430 3.47 -26.10 -30.93
CA LYS A 430 4.71 -25.65 -30.28
C LYS A 430 4.64 -25.60 -28.75
N SER A 431 3.49 -25.84 -28.14
CA SER A 431 3.30 -25.72 -26.69
C SER A 431 4.33 -26.51 -25.88
N LEU A 432 4.56 -27.78 -26.26
CA LEU A 432 5.52 -28.64 -25.56
C LEU A 432 6.95 -28.09 -25.64
N TRP A 433 7.35 -27.65 -26.83
CA TRP A 433 8.66 -27.04 -27.05
C TRP A 433 8.82 -25.74 -26.26
N ALA A 434 7.79 -24.90 -26.24
CA ALA A 434 7.83 -23.63 -25.51
C ALA A 434 7.93 -23.85 -24.00
N VAL A 435 7.18 -24.80 -23.44
CA VAL A 435 7.32 -25.22 -22.04
C VAL A 435 8.72 -25.73 -21.77
N GLN A 436 9.24 -26.64 -22.59
CA GLN A 436 10.59 -27.18 -22.42
C GLN A 436 11.64 -26.06 -22.46
N LYS A 437 11.51 -25.11 -23.38
CA LYS A 437 12.44 -23.97 -23.49
C LYS A 437 12.46 -23.10 -22.23
N VAL A 438 11.31 -22.87 -21.59
CA VAL A 438 11.26 -22.12 -20.32
C VAL A 438 11.81 -22.96 -19.17
N LEU A 439 11.54 -24.27 -19.14
CA LEU A 439 12.11 -25.20 -18.16
C LEU A 439 13.63 -25.30 -18.27
N ASP A 440 14.18 -25.31 -19.48
CA ASP A 440 15.63 -25.32 -19.71
C ASP A 440 16.32 -24.08 -19.11
N GLU A 441 15.61 -22.95 -18.96
CA GLU A 441 16.12 -21.77 -18.24
C GLU A 441 16.04 -21.94 -16.73
N PHE A 442 14.94 -22.49 -16.20
CA PHE A 442 14.85 -22.82 -14.77
C PHE A 442 15.87 -23.88 -14.35
N ASP A 443 16.16 -24.88 -15.19
CA ASP A 443 17.15 -25.93 -14.93
C ASP A 443 18.60 -25.39 -14.82
N LYS A 444 18.84 -24.13 -15.22
CA LYS A 444 20.13 -23.45 -14.99
C LYS A 444 20.29 -22.88 -13.57
N PHE A 445 19.21 -22.80 -12.79
CA PHE A 445 19.28 -22.37 -11.40
C PHE A 445 19.94 -23.47 -10.53
N HIS A 446 20.85 -23.08 -9.64
CA HIS A 446 21.62 -24.01 -8.79
C HIS A 446 20.82 -24.58 -7.59
N GLY A 447 19.50 -24.64 -7.69
CA GLY A 447 18.60 -25.18 -6.67
C GLY A 447 17.28 -25.69 -7.28
N PRO A 448 16.41 -26.33 -6.49
CA PRO A 448 15.12 -26.79 -6.97
C PRO A 448 14.20 -25.62 -7.33
N THR A 449 13.43 -25.78 -8.40
CA THR A 449 12.34 -24.88 -8.75
C THR A 449 11.01 -25.58 -8.50
N TYR A 450 10.14 -24.92 -7.76
CA TYR A 450 8.77 -25.36 -7.50
C TYR A 450 7.83 -24.60 -8.43
N HIS A 451 6.89 -25.33 -9.02
CA HIS A 451 5.95 -24.79 -10.00
C HIS A 451 4.52 -24.99 -9.53
N MET A 452 3.63 -24.12 -9.99
CA MET A 452 2.18 -24.30 -9.91
C MET A 452 1.56 -24.07 -11.29
N PHE A 453 0.28 -24.42 -11.44
CA PHE A 453 -0.45 -24.09 -12.66
C PHE A 453 -0.96 -22.66 -12.64
N GLY A 454 -0.98 -22.04 -13.81
CA GLY A 454 -1.92 -20.97 -14.10
C GLY A 454 -2.85 -21.36 -15.26
N ASN A 455 -3.81 -20.51 -15.60
CA ASN A 455 -4.75 -20.78 -16.68
C ASN A 455 -4.05 -20.96 -18.04
N HIS A 456 -2.99 -20.20 -18.33
CA HIS A 456 -2.27 -20.32 -19.61
C HIS A 456 -1.50 -21.64 -19.72
N CYS A 457 -1.07 -22.24 -18.60
CA CYS A 457 -0.54 -23.61 -18.62
C CYS A 457 -1.61 -24.58 -19.18
N LEU A 458 -2.82 -24.49 -18.64
CA LEU A 458 -3.94 -25.39 -18.94
C LEU A 458 -4.61 -25.11 -20.30
N TYR A 459 -4.39 -23.93 -20.90
CA TYR A 459 -4.76 -23.67 -22.30
C TYR A 459 -3.90 -24.44 -23.31
N ASN A 460 -2.72 -24.90 -22.89
CA ASN A 460 -1.70 -25.39 -23.80
C ASN A 460 -1.46 -26.89 -23.69
N LEU A 461 -1.40 -27.44 -22.47
CA LEU A 461 -1.09 -28.84 -22.25
C LEU A 461 -2.07 -29.48 -21.23
N PRO A 462 -2.35 -30.79 -21.37
CA PRO A 462 -3.12 -31.53 -20.38
C PRO A 462 -2.46 -31.51 -18.99
N ARG A 463 -3.29 -31.54 -17.94
CA ARG A 463 -2.87 -31.53 -16.53
C ARG A 463 -1.82 -32.59 -16.20
N ASN A 464 -2.08 -33.87 -16.48
CA ASN A 464 -1.15 -34.97 -16.17
C ASN A 464 0.23 -34.77 -16.82
N LYS A 465 0.26 -34.25 -18.05
CA LYS A 465 1.49 -33.93 -18.76
C LYS A 465 2.23 -32.75 -18.12
N LEU A 466 1.51 -31.72 -17.66
CA LEU A 466 2.11 -30.60 -16.95
C LEU A 466 2.65 -31.01 -15.58
N VAL A 467 1.94 -31.83 -14.80
CA VAL A 467 2.46 -32.37 -13.51
C VAL A 467 3.82 -33.03 -13.72
N SER A 468 3.92 -33.90 -14.74
CA SER A 468 5.16 -34.60 -15.07
C SER A 468 6.26 -33.66 -15.56
N LEU A 469 5.97 -32.76 -16.51
CA LEU A 469 6.96 -31.82 -17.06
C LEU A 469 7.49 -30.85 -16.00
N LEU A 470 6.61 -30.34 -15.15
CA LEU A 470 6.94 -29.40 -14.08
C LEU A 470 7.52 -30.10 -12.84
N LYS A 471 7.72 -31.42 -12.88
CA LYS A 471 8.30 -32.23 -11.80
C LYS A 471 7.64 -31.95 -10.44
N MET A 472 6.31 -31.78 -10.42
CA MET A 472 5.59 -31.45 -9.18
C MET A 472 5.73 -32.60 -8.17
N PRO A 473 6.02 -32.31 -6.89
CA PRO A 473 6.32 -33.33 -5.88
C PRO A 473 5.03 -33.99 -5.37
N THR A 474 4.45 -34.86 -6.20
CA THR A 474 3.18 -35.52 -5.97
C THR A 474 3.20 -36.94 -6.52
N ASP A 475 2.48 -37.86 -5.86
CA ASP A 475 2.38 -39.27 -6.26
C ASP A 475 1.22 -39.53 -7.25
N SER A 476 0.52 -38.48 -7.70
CA SER A 476 -0.64 -38.56 -8.59
C SER A 476 -0.73 -37.36 -9.55
N ASP A 477 -1.80 -37.26 -10.35
CA ASP A 477 -2.10 -36.10 -11.23
C ASP A 477 -2.49 -34.81 -10.45
N ARG A 478 -2.26 -34.81 -9.14
CA ARG A 478 -2.53 -33.71 -8.21
C ARG A 478 -1.46 -32.62 -8.31
N ALA A 479 -1.86 -31.36 -8.42
CA ALA A 479 -0.94 -30.25 -8.61
C ALA A 479 -0.78 -29.34 -7.38
N TYR A 480 -1.21 -29.81 -6.21
CA TYR A 480 -1.03 -29.16 -4.92
C TYR A 480 -0.19 -30.04 -3.99
N TYR A 481 0.63 -29.39 -3.17
CA TYR A 481 1.63 -30.02 -2.32
C TYR A 481 2.14 -29.05 -1.25
N ASP A 482 2.78 -29.57 -0.22
CA ASP A 482 3.50 -28.79 0.79
C ASP A 482 4.91 -29.33 1.00
N PHE A 483 5.81 -28.48 1.49
CA PHE A 483 7.15 -28.88 1.89
C PHE A 483 7.73 -27.92 2.95
N SER A 484 8.71 -28.42 3.70
CA SER A 484 9.34 -27.69 4.80
C SER A 484 10.80 -27.35 4.45
N PRO A 485 11.10 -26.09 4.08
CA PRO A 485 12.48 -25.68 3.81
C PRO A 485 13.33 -25.58 5.08
N CYS A 486 12.72 -25.35 6.25
CA CYS A 486 13.38 -25.39 7.56
C CYS A 486 12.35 -25.76 8.63
N PRO A 487 12.76 -26.23 9.82
CA PRO A 487 11.83 -26.67 10.86
C PRO A 487 10.73 -25.66 11.18
N GLU A 488 11.03 -24.36 11.10
CA GLU A 488 10.14 -23.26 11.48
C GLU A 488 9.13 -22.87 10.40
N PHE A 489 9.29 -23.30 9.15
CA PHE A 489 8.44 -22.86 8.04
C PHE A 489 7.94 -24.02 7.18
N ARG A 490 6.72 -23.85 6.68
CA ARG A 490 6.13 -24.70 5.65
C ARG A 490 5.65 -23.84 4.48
N ILE A 491 5.98 -24.28 3.27
CA ILE A 491 5.43 -23.73 2.03
C ILE A 491 4.28 -24.63 1.61
N VAL A 492 3.13 -24.04 1.32
CA VAL A 492 1.95 -24.74 0.83
C VAL A 492 1.61 -24.19 -0.54
N VAL A 493 1.57 -25.05 -1.56
CA VAL A 493 1.26 -24.68 -2.94
C VAL A 493 -0.12 -25.22 -3.29
N LEU A 494 -1.03 -24.32 -3.60
CA LEU A 494 -2.39 -24.62 -4.04
C LEU A 494 -2.46 -24.77 -5.56
N ASP A 495 -3.37 -25.63 -5.96
CA ASP A 495 -3.86 -25.74 -7.32
C ASP A 495 -5.20 -25.02 -7.43
N ALA A 496 -5.11 -23.76 -7.86
CA ALA A 496 -6.27 -22.88 -8.03
C ALA A 496 -7.23 -23.28 -9.16
N TYR A 497 -6.88 -24.33 -9.92
CA TYR A 497 -7.65 -24.84 -11.05
C TYR A 497 -8.11 -26.29 -10.84
N ASP A 498 -8.00 -26.80 -9.62
CA ASP A 498 -8.53 -28.10 -9.20
C ASP A 498 -10.03 -28.20 -9.47
N PHE A 499 -10.80 -27.17 -9.10
CA PHE A 499 -12.19 -27.00 -9.54
C PHE A 499 -12.29 -25.87 -10.58
N SER A 500 -12.20 -26.19 -11.87
CA SER A 500 -12.28 -25.19 -12.94
C SER A 500 -12.82 -25.76 -14.25
N CYS A 501 -13.15 -24.86 -15.18
CA CYS A 501 -13.50 -25.22 -16.55
C CYS A 501 -12.27 -25.58 -17.42
N LEU A 502 -11.06 -25.57 -16.83
CA LEU A 502 -9.78 -25.71 -17.52
C LEU A 502 -9.04 -26.96 -17.02
N GLY A 503 -8.15 -27.51 -17.86
CA GLY A 503 -7.19 -28.55 -17.47
C GLY A 503 -7.75 -29.97 -17.33
N TRP A 504 -9.06 -30.12 -17.11
CA TRP A 504 -9.75 -31.41 -17.08
C TRP A 504 -10.33 -31.80 -18.45
N PRO A 505 -10.48 -33.11 -18.75
CA PRO A 505 -11.19 -33.58 -19.94
C PRO A 505 -12.62 -33.01 -20.03
N GLN A 506 -13.14 -32.89 -21.26
CA GLN A 506 -14.45 -32.27 -21.49
C GLN A 506 -15.61 -33.06 -20.84
N ASP A 507 -15.48 -34.38 -20.75
CA ASP A 507 -16.42 -35.31 -20.12
C ASP A 507 -16.15 -35.53 -18.62
N HIS A 508 -15.15 -34.84 -18.05
CA HIS A 508 -14.82 -34.97 -16.63
C HIS A 508 -15.92 -34.32 -15.76
N PRO A 509 -16.33 -34.96 -14.64
CA PRO A 509 -17.37 -34.41 -13.75
C PRO A 509 -17.06 -33.01 -13.22
N VAL A 510 -15.78 -32.70 -12.96
CA VAL A 510 -15.36 -31.35 -12.53
C VAL A 510 -15.61 -30.32 -13.63
N THR A 511 -15.28 -30.61 -14.89
CA THR A 511 -15.51 -29.70 -16.01
C THR A 511 -16.99 -29.36 -16.13
N ALA A 512 -17.85 -30.39 -16.06
CA ALA A 512 -19.30 -30.21 -16.13
C ALA A 512 -19.83 -29.39 -14.94
N ALA A 513 -19.39 -29.68 -13.71
CA ALA A 513 -19.80 -28.97 -12.51
C ALA A 513 -19.31 -27.51 -12.49
N ALA A 514 -18.06 -27.28 -12.90
CA ALA A 514 -17.47 -25.94 -12.99
C ALA A 514 -18.15 -25.09 -14.07
N MET A 515 -18.43 -25.67 -15.25
CA MET A 515 -19.21 -25.00 -16.30
C MET A 515 -20.59 -24.62 -15.81
N LYS A 516 -21.29 -25.54 -15.11
CA LYS A 516 -22.60 -25.24 -14.52
C LYS A 516 -22.55 -24.09 -13.52
N LEU A 517 -21.59 -24.11 -12.59
CA LEU A 517 -21.40 -23.00 -11.64
C LEU A 517 -21.14 -21.68 -12.37
N LEU A 518 -20.30 -21.71 -13.40
CA LEU A 518 -19.95 -20.52 -14.17
C LEU A 518 -21.15 -19.99 -14.97
N ASP A 519 -21.99 -20.88 -15.52
CA ASP A 519 -23.24 -20.51 -16.19
C ASP A 519 -24.24 -19.86 -15.22
N GLU A 520 -24.30 -20.32 -13.97
CA GLU A 520 -25.16 -19.74 -12.93
C GLU A 520 -24.65 -18.37 -12.44
N LYS A 521 -23.33 -18.17 -12.37
CA LYS A 521 -22.72 -16.97 -11.78
C LYS A 521 -22.37 -15.88 -12.80
N ASN A 522 -22.13 -16.25 -14.05
CA ASN A 522 -21.75 -15.33 -15.11
C ASN A 522 -22.80 -15.39 -16.25
N PRO A 523 -23.62 -14.34 -16.41
CA PRO A 523 -24.70 -14.33 -17.41
C PRO A 523 -24.18 -14.13 -18.84
N ASN A 524 -22.90 -13.81 -19.03
CA ASN A 524 -22.34 -13.54 -20.35
C ASN A 524 -22.26 -14.82 -21.19
N SER A 525 -22.36 -14.65 -22.52
CA SER A 525 -22.10 -15.74 -23.47
C SER A 525 -20.61 -16.05 -23.56
N ASP A 526 -19.77 -15.02 -23.64
CA ASP A 526 -18.34 -15.15 -23.41
C ASP A 526 -18.06 -15.22 -21.91
N LYS A 527 -17.78 -16.44 -21.44
CA LYS A 527 -17.48 -16.68 -20.03
C LYS A 527 -16.16 -16.08 -19.57
N ASN A 528 -15.32 -15.53 -20.44
CA ASN A 528 -14.17 -14.73 -20.02
C ASN A 528 -14.55 -13.27 -19.72
N SER A 529 -15.74 -12.80 -20.12
CA SER A 529 -16.15 -11.42 -19.84
C SER A 529 -16.68 -11.29 -18.41
N PRO A 530 -16.14 -10.36 -17.61
CA PRO A 530 -16.70 -9.98 -16.31
C PRO A 530 -17.74 -8.85 -16.43
N ASP A 531 -18.13 -8.44 -17.64
CA ASP A 531 -19.02 -7.29 -17.83
C ASP A 531 -20.40 -7.55 -17.22
N GLY A 532 -20.99 -6.52 -16.61
CA GLY A 532 -22.24 -6.63 -15.86
C GLY A 532 -22.12 -7.29 -14.48
N LEU A 533 -20.99 -7.94 -14.15
CA LEU A 533 -20.70 -8.42 -12.81
C LEU A 533 -20.13 -7.29 -11.94
N VAL A 534 -20.55 -7.24 -10.67
CA VAL A 534 -20.23 -6.14 -9.73
C VAL A 534 -19.38 -6.65 -8.57
N GLY A 535 -18.38 -5.86 -8.18
CA GLY A 535 -17.50 -6.16 -7.05
C GLY A 535 -16.82 -7.52 -7.20
N VAL A 536 -16.73 -8.28 -6.11
CA VAL A 536 -16.10 -9.60 -6.09
C VAL A 536 -16.79 -10.64 -6.98
N ALA A 537 -18.03 -10.41 -7.44
CA ALA A 537 -18.68 -11.33 -8.38
C ALA A 537 -17.97 -11.36 -9.75
N ARG A 538 -17.21 -10.32 -10.10
CA ARG A 538 -16.40 -10.25 -11.33
C ARG A 538 -15.40 -11.39 -11.48
N ARG A 539 -15.09 -12.08 -10.38
CA ARG A 539 -14.19 -13.24 -10.33
C ARG A 539 -14.72 -14.47 -11.05
N PHE A 540 -16.04 -14.56 -11.27
CA PHE A 540 -16.67 -15.70 -11.94
C PHE A 540 -16.48 -15.60 -13.45
N VAL A 541 -15.25 -15.84 -13.90
CA VAL A 541 -14.84 -15.86 -15.31
C VAL A 541 -14.06 -17.14 -15.60
N LYS A 542 -14.10 -17.59 -16.86
CA LYS A 542 -13.58 -18.89 -17.32
C LYS A 542 -12.06 -19.03 -17.17
N PHE A 543 -11.34 -17.90 -17.12
CA PHE A 543 -9.90 -17.90 -16.90
C PHE A 543 -9.50 -18.06 -15.42
N ASN A 544 -10.48 -18.12 -14.50
CA ASN A 544 -10.27 -18.43 -13.08
C ASN A 544 -10.71 -19.86 -12.74
N GLY A 545 -10.59 -20.20 -11.47
CA GLY A 545 -10.98 -21.49 -10.90
C GLY A 545 -11.16 -21.40 -9.38
N ALA A 546 -11.39 -22.55 -8.78
CA ALA A 546 -11.57 -22.76 -7.35
C ALA A 546 -10.70 -23.92 -6.86
N VAL A 547 -10.53 -23.99 -5.54
CA VAL A 547 -9.98 -25.14 -4.84
C VAL A 547 -11.09 -26.15 -4.59
N GLY A 548 -10.91 -27.39 -5.01
CA GLY A 548 -11.89 -28.47 -4.84
C GLY A 548 -12.02 -28.90 -3.37
N LYS A 549 -13.10 -29.64 -3.06
CA LYS A 549 -13.40 -30.06 -1.68
C LYS A 549 -12.30 -30.93 -1.07
N GLU A 550 -11.71 -31.83 -1.85
CA GLU A 550 -10.61 -32.69 -1.40
C GLU A 550 -9.37 -31.87 -1.06
N GLN A 551 -9.03 -30.87 -1.90
CA GLN A 551 -7.92 -29.96 -1.64
C GLN A 551 -8.18 -29.03 -0.46
N LEU A 552 -9.42 -28.53 -0.27
CA LEU A 552 -9.80 -27.76 0.92
C LEU A 552 -9.64 -28.58 2.20
N SER A 553 -10.07 -29.84 2.20
CA SER A 553 -9.87 -30.75 3.33
C SER A 553 -8.38 -30.99 3.60
N TRP A 554 -7.60 -31.26 2.54
CA TRP A 554 -6.16 -31.43 2.65
C TRP A 554 -5.47 -30.17 3.19
N LEU A 555 -5.87 -28.98 2.75
CA LEU A 555 -5.34 -27.72 3.24
C LEU A 555 -5.59 -27.58 4.75
N ASN A 556 -6.79 -27.89 5.21
CA ASN A 556 -7.11 -27.89 6.64
C ASN A 556 -6.16 -28.80 7.43
N ASP A 557 -5.96 -30.02 6.96
CA ASP A 557 -5.11 -31.01 7.63
C ASP A 557 -3.64 -30.54 7.68
N VAL A 558 -3.13 -29.97 6.58
CA VAL A 558 -1.77 -29.41 6.50
C VAL A 558 -1.59 -28.23 7.46
N LEU A 559 -2.57 -27.32 7.55
CA LEU A 559 -2.51 -26.16 8.45
C LEU A 559 -2.62 -26.58 9.93
N GLN A 560 -3.42 -27.60 10.22
CA GLN A 560 -3.52 -28.18 11.56
C GLN A 560 -2.22 -28.84 12.00
N ASP A 561 -1.60 -29.62 11.11
CA ASP A 561 -0.29 -30.24 11.34
C ASP A 561 0.80 -29.18 11.54
N ALA A 562 0.88 -28.19 10.65
CA ALA A 562 1.82 -27.07 10.78
C ALA A 562 1.65 -26.30 12.10
N SER A 563 0.40 -26.06 12.52
CA SER A 563 0.10 -25.42 13.80
C SER A 563 0.55 -26.26 14.99
N THR A 564 0.34 -27.58 14.94
CA THR A 564 0.77 -28.53 15.98
C THR A 564 2.30 -28.58 16.10
N GLN A 565 2.99 -28.46 14.96
CA GLN A 565 4.44 -28.43 14.89
C GLN A 565 5.05 -27.04 15.16
N GLY A 566 4.22 -26.01 15.39
CA GLY A 566 4.68 -24.64 15.64
C GLY A 566 5.34 -23.97 14.42
N GLN A 567 4.99 -24.39 13.21
CA GLN A 567 5.53 -23.83 11.98
C GLN A 567 4.73 -22.60 11.54
N ASN A 568 5.42 -21.65 10.90
CA ASN A 568 4.80 -20.60 10.11
C ASN A 568 4.54 -21.09 8.69
N VAL A 569 3.45 -20.66 8.08
CA VAL A 569 3.04 -21.08 6.74
C VAL A 569 3.07 -19.91 5.77
N ILE A 570 3.70 -20.14 4.61
CA ILE A 570 3.58 -19.32 3.41
C ILE A 570 2.72 -20.09 2.41
N LEU A 571 1.55 -19.54 2.09
CA LEU A 571 0.60 -20.12 1.16
C LEU A 571 0.80 -19.52 -0.24
N CYS A 572 0.92 -20.35 -1.25
CA CYS A 572 1.19 -19.95 -2.63
C CYS A 572 0.06 -20.43 -3.53
N SER A 573 -0.46 -19.56 -4.39
CA SER A 573 -1.48 -19.91 -5.37
C SER A 573 -1.29 -19.09 -6.64
N HIS A 574 -1.69 -19.56 -7.82
CA HIS A 574 -1.67 -18.67 -8.98
C HIS A 574 -2.73 -17.57 -8.86
N LEU A 575 -3.95 -17.92 -8.41
CA LEU A 575 -5.05 -16.97 -8.24
C LEU A 575 -4.98 -16.28 -6.87
N PRO A 576 -5.08 -14.93 -6.83
CA PRO A 576 -5.18 -14.17 -5.59
C PRO A 576 -6.37 -14.60 -4.71
N MET A 577 -6.15 -14.53 -3.39
CA MET A 577 -7.10 -14.95 -2.35
C MET A 577 -7.63 -13.79 -1.49
N ASP A 578 -7.31 -12.55 -1.83
CA ASP A 578 -7.83 -11.35 -1.16
C ASP A 578 -8.09 -10.21 -2.15
N SER A 579 -9.26 -9.59 -2.05
CA SER A 579 -9.71 -8.52 -2.94
C SER A 579 -8.95 -7.20 -2.77
N GLY A 580 -8.17 -7.03 -1.70
CA GLY A 580 -7.30 -5.88 -1.50
C GLY A 580 -5.95 -6.03 -2.21
N ALA A 581 -5.54 -7.25 -2.56
CA ALA A 581 -4.26 -7.53 -3.21
C ALA A 581 -4.38 -7.74 -4.73
N SER A 582 -5.58 -7.73 -5.31
CA SER A 582 -5.79 -7.87 -6.75
C SER A 582 -7.08 -7.20 -7.23
N SER A 583 -7.25 -7.11 -8.54
CA SER A 583 -8.52 -6.75 -9.16
C SER A 583 -9.58 -7.82 -8.90
N PRO A 584 -10.86 -7.44 -8.74
CA PRO A 584 -11.92 -8.41 -8.46
C PRO A 584 -12.09 -9.51 -9.52
N ALA A 585 -11.70 -9.24 -10.78
CA ALA A 585 -11.79 -10.21 -11.86
C ALA A 585 -10.69 -11.29 -11.80
N ALA A 586 -9.60 -11.05 -11.06
CA ALA A 586 -8.49 -11.98 -10.90
C ALA A 586 -8.68 -12.96 -9.72
N LEU A 587 -9.68 -12.74 -8.87
CA LEU A 587 -9.84 -13.53 -7.63
C LEU A 587 -10.22 -15.00 -7.89
N MET A 588 -9.75 -15.88 -7.02
CA MET A 588 -10.21 -17.27 -6.97
C MET A 588 -11.72 -17.35 -6.70
N TRP A 589 -12.43 -18.24 -7.38
CA TRP A 589 -13.90 -18.36 -7.28
C TRP A 589 -14.40 -18.57 -5.85
N ASN A 590 -13.76 -19.47 -5.10
CA ASN A 590 -14.08 -19.74 -3.71
C ASN A 590 -13.00 -19.26 -2.74
N TYR A 591 -12.39 -18.09 -3.04
CA TYR A 591 -11.39 -17.48 -2.14
C TYR A 591 -11.90 -17.34 -0.69
N ASP A 592 -13.20 -17.12 -0.51
CA ASP A 592 -13.87 -17.01 0.77
C ASP A 592 -13.88 -18.35 1.54
N GLU A 593 -14.09 -19.48 0.86
CA GLU A 593 -14.00 -20.81 1.47
C GLU A 593 -12.56 -21.15 1.86
N VAL A 594 -11.61 -20.88 0.96
CA VAL A 594 -10.17 -21.09 1.24
C VAL A 594 -9.74 -20.24 2.43
N MET A 595 -10.08 -18.95 2.42
CA MET A 595 -9.72 -18.05 3.51
C MET A 595 -10.46 -18.38 4.81
N SER A 596 -11.67 -18.96 4.75
CA SER A 596 -12.35 -19.48 5.94
C SER A 596 -11.59 -20.65 6.58
N VAL A 597 -10.87 -21.46 5.81
CA VAL A 597 -9.96 -22.49 6.37
C VAL A 597 -8.71 -21.83 6.92
N VAL A 598 -8.05 -20.97 6.14
CA VAL A 598 -6.81 -20.27 6.54
C VAL A 598 -6.97 -19.52 7.86
N ARG A 599 -8.08 -18.80 8.04
CA ARG A 599 -8.34 -17.96 9.22
C ARG A 599 -8.60 -18.75 10.50
N GLN A 600 -8.76 -20.06 10.43
CA GLN A 600 -8.84 -20.91 11.62
C GLN A 600 -7.45 -21.12 12.27
N TYR A 601 -6.37 -20.80 11.56
CA TYR A 601 -5.00 -21.09 11.97
C TYR A 601 -4.13 -19.83 11.99
N ASN A 602 -3.48 -19.57 13.13
CA ASN A 602 -2.54 -18.45 13.28
C ASN A 602 -1.18 -18.70 12.60
N CYS A 603 -0.93 -19.92 12.12
CA CYS A 603 0.33 -20.30 11.51
C CYS A 603 0.53 -19.65 10.14
N VAL A 604 -0.54 -19.31 9.40
CA VAL A 604 -0.42 -18.69 8.08
C VAL A 604 -0.05 -17.22 8.21
N LYS A 605 1.10 -16.84 7.63
CA LYS A 605 1.65 -15.48 7.73
C LYS A 605 1.49 -14.68 6.46
N ALA A 606 1.66 -15.34 5.32
CA ALA A 606 1.56 -14.70 4.03
C ALA A 606 0.97 -15.63 2.96
N CYS A 607 0.21 -15.04 2.06
CA CYS A 607 -0.33 -15.60 0.84
C CYS A 607 0.32 -14.90 -0.35
N PHE A 608 0.96 -15.67 -1.25
CA PHE A 608 1.54 -15.13 -2.48
C PHE A 608 0.74 -15.60 -3.69
N ALA A 609 0.58 -14.70 -4.67
CA ALA A 609 -0.09 -15.01 -5.93
C ALA A 609 0.54 -14.38 -7.17
N GLY A 610 0.13 -14.83 -8.35
CA GLY A 610 0.38 -14.19 -9.65
C GLY A 610 -0.93 -13.73 -10.28
N HIS A 611 -1.11 -13.98 -11.58
CA HIS A 611 -2.35 -13.82 -12.36
C HIS A 611 -2.83 -12.38 -12.58
N ASP A 612 -2.89 -11.55 -11.53
CA ASP A 612 -3.07 -10.11 -11.70
C ASP A 612 -1.71 -9.46 -11.97
N HIS A 613 -1.40 -9.29 -13.25
CA HIS A 613 -0.09 -8.84 -13.72
C HIS A 613 0.36 -7.48 -13.17
N LYS A 614 -0.57 -6.66 -12.69
CA LYS A 614 -0.27 -5.37 -12.05
C LYS A 614 0.43 -5.56 -10.70
N GLY A 615 0.22 -6.71 -10.05
CA GLY A 615 0.59 -6.95 -8.68
C GLY A 615 -0.32 -6.22 -7.68
N GLY A 616 -0.11 -6.50 -6.40
CA GLY A 616 -0.80 -5.83 -5.31
C GLY A 616 -0.39 -6.37 -3.95
N TYR A 617 -0.81 -5.68 -2.90
CA TYR A 617 -0.51 -6.05 -1.53
C TYR A 617 -1.62 -5.59 -0.58
N SER A 618 -2.02 -6.46 0.34
CA SER A 618 -2.96 -6.16 1.41
C SER A 618 -2.65 -6.97 2.66
N ILE A 619 -3.27 -6.60 3.77
CA ILE A 619 -3.28 -7.39 5.01
C ILE A 619 -4.75 -7.61 5.35
N ASP A 620 -5.15 -8.86 5.52
CA ASP A 620 -6.54 -9.17 5.84
C ASP A 620 -6.86 -8.89 7.32
N SER A 621 -8.15 -8.95 7.66
CA SER A 621 -8.63 -8.66 9.02
C SER A 621 -8.05 -9.58 10.10
N HIS A 622 -7.46 -10.72 9.72
CA HIS A 622 -6.84 -11.70 10.62
C HIS A 622 -5.32 -11.55 10.67
N GLY A 623 -4.75 -10.56 9.96
CA GLY A 623 -3.31 -10.30 9.94
C GLY A 623 -2.54 -11.17 8.95
N VAL A 624 -3.21 -11.89 8.05
CA VAL A 624 -2.55 -12.61 6.96
C VAL A 624 -2.21 -11.62 5.86
N HIS A 625 -0.95 -11.59 5.46
CA HIS A 625 -0.50 -10.73 4.36
C HIS A 625 -0.82 -11.38 3.02
N HIS A 626 -1.25 -10.60 2.03
CA HIS A 626 -1.50 -11.06 0.68
C HIS A 626 -0.64 -10.27 -0.29
N ARG A 627 0.21 -10.95 -1.07
CA ARG A 627 1.11 -10.33 -2.05
C ARG A 627 0.92 -10.97 -3.41
N THR A 628 0.34 -10.22 -4.34
CA THR A 628 0.26 -10.60 -5.75
C THR A 628 1.45 -10.01 -6.50
N LEU A 629 2.19 -10.86 -7.20
CA LEU A 629 3.44 -10.56 -7.87
C LEU A 629 3.20 -10.02 -9.29
N GLU A 630 4.01 -9.05 -9.69
CA GLU A 630 3.96 -8.45 -11.02
C GLU A 630 4.45 -9.42 -12.10
N ALA A 631 3.83 -9.37 -13.28
CA ALA A 631 4.11 -10.32 -14.36
C ALA A 631 5.42 -10.02 -15.13
N ALA A 632 6.21 -11.06 -15.37
CA ALA A 632 7.35 -10.99 -16.27
C ALA A 632 6.95 -10.67 -17.72
N LEU A 633 5.76 -11.11 -18.18
CA LEU A 633 5.26 -10.84 -19.53
C LEU A 633 5.10 -9.35 -19.86
N GLU A 634 4.72 -8.54 -18.87
CA GLU A 634 4.40 -7.12 -19.08
C GLU A 634 5.61 -6.20 -18.90
N CYS A 635 6.82 -6.77 -18.80
CA CYS A 635 8.07 -6.02 -18.71
C CYS A 635 8.55 -5.57 -20.10
N PRO A 636 8.63 -4.26 -20.38
CA PRO A 636 9.30 -3.77 -21.57
C PRO A 636 10.77 -4.23 -21.62
N PRO A 637 11.35 -4.39 -22.82
CA PRO A 637 12.76 -4.70 -22.97
C PRO A 637 13.66 -3.79 -22.12
N GLY A 638 14.49 -4.41 -21.27
CA GLY A 638 15.39 -3.71 -20.35
C GLY A 638 14.88 -3.56 -18.92
N THR A 639 13.64 -3.97 -18.63
CA THR A 639 13.05 -3.99 -17.28
C THR A 639 12.70 -5.41 -16.84
N SER A 640 12.44 -5.64 -15.56
CA SER A 640 12.20 -6.97 -14.99
C SER A 640 11.02 -6.99 -14.00
N ALA A 641 10.54 -8.19 -13.69
CA ALA A 641 9.62 -8.45 -12.59
C ALA A 641 9.93 -9.85 -12.04
N PHE A 642 10.85 -9.89 -11.08
CA PHE A 642 11.21 -11.07 -10.30
C PHE A 642 11.86 -10.59 -9.00
N GLY A 643 12.04 -11.49 -8.04
CA GLY A 643 12.69 -11.14 -6.79
C GLY A 643 13.22 -12.35 -6.04
N HIS A 644 13.63 -12.12 -4.81
CA HIS A 644 13.84 -13.17 -3.82
C HIS A 644 13.26 -12.73 -2.49
N ILE A 645 12.85 -13.70 -1.69
CA ILE A 645 12.27 -13.48 -0.37
C ILE A 645 13.28 -14.00 0.66
N GLU A 646 13.75 -13.10 1.50
CA GLU A 646 14.50 -13.42 2.70
C GLU A 646 13.52 -13.73 3.84
N VAL A 647 13.60 -14.94 4.40
CA VAL A 647 12.68 -15.38 5.45
C VAL A 647 13.36 -15.30 6.81
N TYR A 648 12.75 -14.58 7.73
CA TYR A 648 13.20 -14.43 9.12
C TYR A 648 12.16 -15.02 10.07
N PRO A 649 12.52 -15.24 11.35
CA PRO A 649 11.54 -15.71 12.34
C PRO A 649 10.33 -14.78 12.52
N ASP A 650 10.52 -13.49 12.29
CA ASP A 650 9.59 -12.40 12.60
C ASP A 650 9.06 -11.64 11.36
N ARG A 651 9.60 -11.92 10.16
CA ARG A 651 9.20 -11.24 8.93
C ARG A 651 9.63 -11.96 7.66
N LEU A 652 9.03 -11.59 6.54
CA LEU A 652 9.55 -11.83 5.19
C LEU A 652 10.02 -10.50 4.59
N LEU A 653 11.13 -10.50 3.87
CA LEU A 653 11.56 -9.38 3.06
C LEU A 653 11.63 -9.83 1.60
N LEU A 654 10.66 -9.39 0.80
CA LEU A 654 10.75 -9.48 -0.65
C LEU A 654 11.70 -8.39 -1.14
N VAL A 655 12.78 -8.79 -1.80
CA VAL A 655 13.67 -7.91 -2.54
C VAL A 655 13.41 -8.12 -4.03
N GLY A 656 12.74 -7.14 -4.63
CA GLY A 656 12.26 -7.19 -6.00
C GLY A 656 13.25 -6.61 -7.01
N SER A 657 12.82 -6.52 -8.27
CA SER A 657 13.59 -5.91 -9.35
C SER A 657 12.64 -5.18 -10.29
N ASP A 658 12.97 -3.92 -10.58
CA ASP A 658 12.23 -2.96 -11.41
C ASP A 658 10.73 -2.87 -11.05
N ARG A 659 9.84 -3.57 -11.78
CA ARG A 659 8.40 -3.49 -11.57
C ARG A 659 7.95 -4.19 -10.28
N MET A 660 8.75 -5.12 -9.77
CA MET A 660 8.49 -5.78 -8.51
C MET A 660 9.17 -4.99 -7.40
N ALA A 661 8.38 -4.31 -6.56
CA ALA A 661 8.89 -3.51 -5.45
C ALA A 661 9.31 -4.37 -4.26
N ASP A 662 10.28 -3.86 -3.50
CA ASP A 662 10.63 -4.43 -2.20
C ASP A 662 9.42 -4.38 -1.26
N THR A 663 9.20 -5.43 -0.49
CA THR A 663 8.06 -5.52 0.45
C THR A 663 8.50 -6.21 1.72
N GLU A 664 8.38 -5.50 2.85
CA GLU A 664 8.59 -6.10 4.18
C GLU A 664 7.24 -6.53 4.77
N ILE A 665 7.19 -7.78 5.24
CA ILE A 665 5.99 -8.47 5.73
C ILE A 665 6.29 -8.90 7.18
N CYS A 666 5.91 -8.09 8.16
CA CYS A 666 6.17 -8.33 9.58
C CYS A 666 4.94 -8.95 10.27
N PHE A 667 5.11 -10.04 11.02
CA PHE A 667 4.02 -10.79 11.65
C PHE A 667 4.31 -11.26 13.09
#